data_AF-A0A060ZUF2-F1
#
_entry.id   AF-A0A060ZUF2-F1
#
_cell.length_a   1.000
_cell.length_b   1.000
_cell.length_c   1.000
_cell.angle_alpha   90.00
_cell.angle_beta   90.00
_cell.angle_gamma   90.00
#
_symmetry.space_group_name_H-M   'P 1'
#
loop_
_entity.id
_entity.type
_entity.pdbx_description
1 polymer ?
#
loop_
_entity_poly.entity_id
_entity_poly.type
_entity_poly.pdbx_seq_one_letter_code
_entity_poly.pdbx_strand_id
1 'polypeptide(L)'
;MPGFTEGEGTEEFIEAFKGAVVPRDRKAKARDLLPPVLLLASGEGAPGRAHRAIRGLRRMLYPDGAKRVPYAALGPDELRAAAGRRPLALDLGRELCVDVPRRTGGLRLTDFWLMRDIVEQALDPRAAEPDGGALRDHAYAQRLKRGPLLRALWTFGGEGGDSGSGSTAGPGWIAELRRLLVRPLFQLLPRWWWGRRRTRRLLRSTRRGWYADWRRISHGRTAEKFFENAARLVRAERARDGEAAVGRWEELLLRALLADLRRAARPGRISPWRRRRRTRCVFLLELPEDAAGVAAGERFLERYGEAARDTRCAAVVVVAVAPVSPAGEPPEGGVTASPAGGVTASLAGGVTEGESGGLGRAAARLRGASGMPSRAPRPLRAALPEPMPESEALDLDPVSPRAFRLGPAAELALTGAVVAALLSAPGVWLVDRITDEPDRGCLGGASSEVVAGRPELSADSPRKQYEDARRLIREENARVDREVEDHGGTARTVVHIGSDVAADQEGQRYNAAVPELRGIALAQRSLNDEASNDSQKVWLRVDSRNAGENFAGAPRIARQVAEDAREKGSGIIGVVGFSKSLKQTQEAVRVLGAARIPVVGTTATADLMQVDGYYRRVAPTNSREAAVEADFAHRGNVMDDGTGRCSPARAAVVVKDPRDLYSDEIGTLFAERFGARPFTLEYTPGGRGGGLGQGQSPKDGVARKESIGELADAVCERITANPRTVVYWASRALQFSAFLDDFGDNTACEGRKLTVLGGNDLTTAALAGEYADRPWLRLYHTVHVLPAGHPRLSDIAKKFNADYARDFGSHDLWRDDGRAALAYDAMQLMAEAANRAFRSTDNVERSNVQIGLDNGIRKQGASGYLDVGRGRSVPRDKPVVILHHTDRGSEPVLYCGAFTQNPAGRIAHWGPHGKFSCPRDS
;
A
#
# COMPACT_ATOMS: atom_id res chain seq x y z
N MET A 1 -32.61 50.97 5.73
CA MET A 1 -32.68 51.19 7.18
C MET A 1 -31.91 50.11 7.96
N PRO A 2 -30.99 50.54 8.83
CA PRO A 2 -29.99 49.71 9.50
C PRO A 2 -30.50 49.03 10.79
N GLY A 3 -29.84 47.93 11.21
CA GLY A 3 -30.43 46.89 12.07
C GLY A 3 -30.01 46.90 13.55
N PHE A 4 -28.81 47.37 13.89
CA PHE A 4 -28.37 47.56 15.28
C PHE A 4 -27.88 49.00 15.44
N THR A 5 -28.14 49.62 16.58
CA THR A 5 -27.66 50.97 16.92
C THR A 5 -26.36 50.85 17.70
N GLU A 6 -25.40 51.75 17.48
CA GLU A 6 -24.16 51.80 18.25
C GLU A 6 -24.45 52.00 19.74
N GLY A 7 -23.69 51.31 20.58
CA GLY A 7 -23.86 51.34 22.03
C GLY A 7 -22.96 50.34 22.74
N GLU A 8 -22.77 50.54 24.04
CA GLU A 8 -21.82 49.79 24.86
C GLU A 8 -21.99 48.25 24.72
N GLY A 9 -20.92 47.56 24.32
CA GLY A 9 -20.89 46.11 24.16
C GLY A 9 -21.59 45.54 22.92
N THR A 10 -22.13 46.39 22.03
CA THR A 10 -22.86 45.95 20.83
C THR A 10 -21.97 45.22 19.83
N GLU A 11 -20.82 45.78 19.47
CA GLU A 11 -19.84 45.13 18.59
C GLU A 11 -19.31 43.83 19.20
N GLU A 12 -19.06 43.85 20.52
CA GLU A 12 -18.56 42.68 21.24
C GLU A 12 -19.55 41.51 21.15
N PHE A 13 -20.85 41.81 21.33
CA PHE A 13 -21.95 40.85 21.19
C PHE A 13 -22.08 40.33 19.77
N ILE A 14 -21.99 41.20 18.76
CA ILE A 14 -22.08 40.80 17.34
C ILE A 14 -20.95 39.84 16.98
N GLU A 15 -19.71 40.15 17.38
CA GLU A 15 -18.56 39.28 17.14
C GLU A 15 -18.65 37.96 17.92
N ALA A 16 -19.12 38.00 19.17
CA ALA A 16 -19.40 36.80 19.94
C ALA A 16 -20.49 35.93 19.29
N PHE A 17 -21.55 36.54 18.77
CA PHE A 17 -22.61 35.87 18.04
C PHE A 17 -22.08 35.22 16.76
N LYS A 18 -21.30 35.94 15.94
CA LYS A 18 -20.66 35.37 14.72
C LYS A 18 -19.77 34.18 15.08
N GLY A 19 -18.95 34.30 16.13
CA GLY A 19 -18.10 33.22 16.65
C GLY A 19 -18.89 32.02 17.21
N ALA A 20 -20.03 32.26 17.84
CA ALA A 20 -20.93 31.22 18.33
C ALA A 20 -21.61 30.46 17.16
N VAL A 21 -22.02 31.18 16.11
CA VAL A 21 -22.63 30.60 14.90
C VAL A 21 -21.61 29.81 14.08
N VAL A 22 -20.39 30.31 13.93
CA VAL A 22 -19.29 29.67 13.20
C VAL A 22 -18.07 29.48 14.11
N PRO A 23 -18.07 28.45 14.98
CA PRO A 23 -16.97 28.25 15.91
C PRO A 23 -15.68 27.86 15.18
N ARG A 24 -14.55 28.40 15.65
CA ARG A 24 -13.21 28.07 15.13
C ARG A 24 -12.89 26.58 15.33
N ASP A 25 -13.18 26.02 16.50
CA ASP A 25 -13.15 24.57 16.72
C ASP A 25 -14.43 23.89 16.23
N ARG A 26 -14.30 22.97 15.29
CA ARG A 26 -15.43 22.19 14.75
C ARG A 26 -16.07 21.25 15.78
N LYS A 27 -15.38 20.92 16.87
CA LYS A 27 -15.93 20.07 17.94
C LYS A 27 -16.81 20.88 18.89
N ALA A 28 -16.66 22.20 18.96
CA ALA A 28 -17.40 23.08 19.87
C ALA A 28 -18.93 22.95 19.71
N LYS A 29 -19.44 22.99 18.47
CA LYS A 29 -20.87 22.77 18.16
C LYS A 29 -21.46 21.41 18.58
N ALA A 30 -20.62 20.47 19.00
CA ALA A 30 -21.03 19.15 19.49
C ALA A 30 -20.76 18.96 20.99
N ARG A 31 -20.09 19.92 21.64
CA ARG A 31 -19.61 19.84 23.03
C ARG A 31 -20.10 20.99 23.90
N ASP A 32 -20.11 22.21 23.38
CA ASP A 32 -20.28 23.44 24.15
C ASP A 32 -21.72 23.94 24.00
N LEU A 33 -22.53 23.68 25.03
CA LEU A 33 -23.91 24.14 25.08
C LEU A 33 -23.95 25.63 25.43
N LEU A 34 -24.59 26.43 24.58
CA LEU A 34 -24.76 27.86 24.78
C LEU A 34 -26.09 28.15 25.48
N PRO A 35 -26.13 29.12 26.41
CA PRO A 35 -27.38 29.60 26.98
C PRO A 35 -28.20 30.38 25.93
N PRO A 36 -29.54 30.33 26.00
CA PRO A 36 -30.37 31.23 25.19
C PRO A 36 -30.16 32.68 25.66
N VAL A 37 -30.13 33.62 24.71
CA VAL A 37 -30.00 35.05 25.01
C VAL A 37 -31.34 35.74 24.78
N LEU A 38 -31.84 36.48 25.76
CA LEU A 38 -33.01 37.33 25.69
C LEU A 38 -32.57 38.79 25.76
N LEU A 39 -32.72 39.51 24.64
CA LEU A 39 -32.42 40.93 24.54
C LEU A 39 -33.67 41.75 24.87
N LEU A 40 -33.55 42.71 25.78
CA LEU A 40 -34.65 43.53 26.27
C LEU A 40 -34.55 44.94 25.66
N ALA A 41 -35.53 45.32 24.84
CA ALA A 41 -35.64 46.66 24.28
C ALA A 41 -36.56 47.50 25.18
N SER A 42 -36.02 48.51 25.87
CA SER A 42 -36.76 49.36 26.82
C SER A 42 -36.71 50.83 26.39
N GLY A 43 -37.80 51.58 26.54
CA GLY A 43 -37.91 53.01 26.18
C GLY A 43 -38.84 53.26 24.98
N GLU A 44 -39.02 54.52 24.57
CA GLU A 44 -39.90 54.87 23.44
C GLU A 44 -39.51 54.11 22.15
N GLY A 45 -40.51 53.59 21.43
CA GLY A 45 -40.29 52.80 20.21
C GLY A 45 -39.59 51.45 20.43
N ALA A 46 -39.61 50.88 21.63
CA ALA A 46 -39.09 49.54 21.96
C ALA A 46 -39.47 48.43 20.95
N PRO A 47 -40.72 48.34 20.44
CA PRO A 47 -41.10 47.32 19.44
C PRO A 47 -40.35 47.50 18.12
N GLY A 48 -40.21 48.75 17.66
CA GLY A 48 -39.44 49.09 16.48
C GLY A 48 -37.94 48.76 16.63
N ARG A 49 -37.39 48.88 17.83
CA ARG A 49 -36.00 48.47 18.14
C ARG A 49 -35.85 46.96 18.18
N ALA A 50 -36.79 46.24 18.81
CA ALA A 50 -36.80 44.78 18.81
C ALA A 50 -36.80 44.22 17.39
N HIS A 51 -37.67 44.78 16.53
CA HIS A 51 -37.76 44.43 15.13
C HIS A 51 -36.46 44.71 14.35
N ARG A 52 -35.85 45.89 14.56
CA ARG A 52 -34.56 46.24 13.93
C ARG A 52 -33.46 45.26 14.32
N ALA A 53 -33.34 44.92 15.61
CA ALA A 53 -32.33 44.00 16.11
C ALA A 53 -32.47 42.59 15.48
N ILE A 54 -33.67 42.01 15.49
CA ILE A 54 -33.93 40.71 14.85
C ILE A 54 -33.64 40.76 13.35
N ARG A 55 -34.07 41.83 12.67
CA ARG A 55 -33.80 42.04 11.24
C ARG A 55 -32.29 42.15 10.96
N GLY A 56 -31.53 42.82 11.82
CA GLY A 56 -30.08 42.93 11.75
C GLY A 56 -29.40 41.57 11.84
N LEU A 57 -29.72 40.78 12.88
CA LEU A 57 -29.20 39.42 13.02
C LEU A 57 -29.57 38.55 11.81
N ARG A 58 -30.82 38.64 11.32
CA ARG A 58 -31.29 37.88 10.16
C ARG A 58 -30.50 38.23 8.89
N ARG A 59 -30.20 39.51 8.64
CA ARG A 59 -29.39 39.94 7.49
C ARG A 59 -28.00 39.32 7.49
N MET A 60 -27.36 39.20 8.65
CA MET A 60 -26.05 38.55 8.75
C MET A 60 -26.08 37.06 8.37
N LEU A 61 -27.22 36.38 8.57
CA LEU A 61 -27.41 34.95 8.28
C LEU A 61 -27.93 34.70 6.86
N TYR A 62 -28.57 35.70 6.25
CA TYR A 62 -29.20 35.68 4.93
C TYR A 62 -28.81 36.90 4.08
N PRO A 63 -27.52 37.12 3.79
CA PRO A 63 -27.14 38.13 2.81
C PRO A 63 -27.53 37.68 1.40
N ASP A 64 -27.90 38.64 0.54
CA ASP A 64 -28.01 38.45 -0.92
C ASP A 64 -29.03 37.39 -1.37
N GLY A 65 -30.11 37.18 -0.61
CA GLY A 65 -31.18 36.27 -1.03
C GLY A 65 -30.86 34.77 -0.85
N ALA A 66 -29.89 34.39 -0.01
CA ALA A 66 -29.62 32.99 0.30
C ALA A 66 -29.13 32.77 1.74
N LYS A 67 -29.62 31.71 2.41
CA LYS A 67 -29.16 31.36 3.77
C LYS A 67 -27.68 30.97 3.72
N ARG A 68 -26.82 31.65 4.51
CA ARG A 68 -25.43 31.22 4.74
C ARG A 68 -25.33 30.21 5.87
N VAL A 69 -26.25 30.28 6.85
CA VAL A 69 -26.38 29.29 7.92
C VAL A 69 -27.83 28.82 8.08
N PRO A 70 -28.09 27.61 8.60
CA PRO A 70 -29.46 27.18 8.86
C PRO A 70 -30.02 28.00 10.02
N TYR A 71 -31.08 28.76 9.78
CA TYR A 71 -31.80 29.47 10.82
C TYR A 71 -33.31 29.36 10.65
N ALA A 72 -34.02 29.54 11.76
CA ALA A 72 -35.46 29.77 11.84
C ALA A 72 -35.69 31.07 12.62
N ALA A 73 -36.60 31.91 12.15
CA ALA A 73 -36.97 33.19 12.69
C ALA A 73 -38.50 33.27 12.81
N LEU A 74 -39.01 33.27 14.03
CA LEU A 74 -40.43 33.50 14.29
C LEU A 74 -40.66 34.97 14.65
N GLY A 75 -41.62 35.58 13.98
CA GLY A 75 -42.07 36.94 14.23
C GLY A 75 -43.15 37.02 15.31
N PRO A 76 -43.57 38.24 15.65
CA PRO A 76 -44.54 38.47 16.71
C PRO A 76 -45.93 37.90 16.38
N ASP A 77 -46.32 37.87 15.10
CA ASP A 77 -47.61 37.32 14.67
C ASP A 77 -47.65 35.79 14.82
N GLU A 78 -46.56 35.09 14.48
CA GLU A 78 -46.47 33.65 14.68
C GLU A 78 -46.49 33.27 16.16
N LEU A 79 -45.84 34.06 17.02
CA LEU A 79 -45.84 33.86 18.46
C LEU A 79 -47.23 34.10 19.07
N ARG A 80 -47.93 35.18 18.66
CA ARG A 80 -49.31 35.47 19.08
C ARG A 80 -50.27 34.36 18.64
N ALA A 81 -50.13 33.86 17.42
CA ALA A 81 -50.96 32.77 16.90
C ALA A 81 -50.72 31.43 17.65
N ALA A 82 -49.52 31.24 18.19
CA ALA A 82 -49.13 30.01 18.89
C ALA A 82 -49.44 30.03 20.40
N ALA A 83 -49.47 31.21 21.03
CA ALA A 83 -49.64 31.37 22.47
C ALA A 83 -50.82 30.55 23.02
N GLY A 84 -50.50 29.53 23.85
CA GLY A 84 -51.47 28.63 24.49
C GLY A 84 -52.21 27.66 23.56
N ARG A 85 -52.02 27.73 22.23
CA ARG A 85 -52.81 26.98 21.24
C ARG A 85 -52.01 25.93 20.48
N ARG A 86 -50.73 26.17 20.21
CA ARG A 86 -49.85 25.19 19.56
C ARG A 86 -48.38 25.36 19.97
N PRO A 87 -47.57 24.29 19.87
CA PRO A 87 -46.13 24.40 20.13
C PRO A 87 -45.37 25.24 19.10
N LEU A 88 -44.48 26.13 19.55
CA LEU A 88 -43.56 26.94 18.74
C LEU A 88 -42.51 26.09 18.02
N ALA A 89 -42.06 24.98 18.62
CA ALA A 89 -41.13 24.05 17.98
C ALA A 89 -41.65 23.48 16.64
N LEU A 90 -42.98 23.45 16.41
CA LEU A 90 -43.56 23.03 15.13
C LEU A 90 -43.09 23.95 13.98
N ASP A 91 -43.18 25.25 14.20
CA ASP A 91 -42.88 26.26 13.19
C ASP A 91 -41.37 26.40 13.01
N LEU A 92 -40.61 26.43 14.11
CA LEU A 92 -39.15 26.45 14.07
C LEU A 92 -38.56 25.29 13.26
N GLY A 93 -39.05 24.06 13.48
CA GLY A 93 -38.51 22.90 12.76
C GLY A 93 -38.89 22.88 11.27
N ARG A 94 -40.03 23.47 10.89
CA ARG A 94 -40.44 23.66 9.48
C ARG A 94 -39.56 24.70 8.81
N GLU A 95 -39.45 25.88 9.40
CA GLU A 95 -38.70 27.01 8.84
C GLU A 95 -37.21 26.73 8.71
N LEU A 96 -36.64 25.97 9.66
CA LEU A 96 -35.24 25.53 9.60
C LEU A 96 -34.92 24.68 8.36
N CYS A 97 -35.93 24.01 7.79
CA CYS A 97 -35.78 23.19 6.58
C CYS A 97 -35.99 23.99 5.28
N VAL A 98 -36.49 25.22 5.35
CA VAL A 98 -36.69 26.11 4.20
C VAL A 98 -35.36 26.76 3.82
N ASP A 99 -35.07 26.79 2.52
CA ASP A 99 -33.89 27.47 1.92
C ASP A 99 -32.55 27.13 2.58
N VAL A 100 -32.32 25.85 2.89
CA VAL A 100 -31.08 25.37 3.51
C VAL A 100 -29.82 25.90 2.79
N PRO A 101 -28.73 26.20 3.51
CA PRO A 101 -27.54 26.80 2.89
C PRO A 101 -27.02 25.99 1.70
N ARG A 102 -26.71 26.70 0.61
CA ARG A 102 -26.28 26.11 -0.66
C ARG A 102 -25.12 25.13 -0.43
N ARG A 103 -25.17 23.98 -1.12
CA ARG A 103 -24.09 22.97 -1.13
C ARG A 103 -23.73 22.34 0.23
N THR A 104 -24.57 22.49 1.25
CA THR A 104 -24.46 21.79 2.55
C THR A 104 -25.38 20.57 2.67
N GLY A 105 -26.41 20.50 1.82
CA GLY A 105 -27.43 19.43 1.75
C GLY A 105 -28.47 19.49 2.89
N GLY A 106 -29.70 19.04 2.60
CA GLY A 106 -30.86 19.23 3.48
C GLY A 106 -30.75 18.64 4.90
N LEU A 107 -31.30 19.35 5.89
CA LEU A 107 -31.35 18.89 7.29
C LEU A 107 -32.30 17.68 7.42
N ARG A 108 -31.79 16.56 7.94
CA ARG A 108 -32.58 15.33 8.13
C ARG A 108 -33.17 15.27 9.54
N LEU A 109 -34.32 15.92 9.74
CA LEU A 109 -35.03 15.98 11.03
C LEU A 109 -35.96 14.77 11.23
N THR A 110 -35.35 13.58 11.32
CA THR A 110 -36.04 12.29 11.25
C THR A 110 -36.91 11.94 12.46
N ASP A 111 -36.54 12.41 13.65
CA ASP A 111 -37.28 12.25 14.90
C ASP A 111 -38.26 13.41 15.08
N PHE A 112 -37.89 14.63 14.74
CA PHE A 112 -38.80 15.79 14.72
C PHE A 112 -40.01 15.54 13.83
N TRP A 113 -39.82 15.15 12.56
CA TRP A 113 -40.95 14.90 11.66
C TRP A 113 -41.86 13.78 12.16
N LEU A 114 -41.31 12.77 12.84
CA LEU A 114 -42.12 11.70 13.44
C LEU A 114 -42.97 12.23 14.60
N MET A 115 -42.37 13.00 15.51
CA MET A 115 -43.12 13.58 16.63
C MET A 115 -44.11 14.63 16.17
N ARG A 116 -43.77 15.41 15.15
CA ARG A 116 -44.66 16.37 14.50
C ARG A 116 -45.94 15.70 14.03
N ASP A 117 -45.82 14.59 13.30
CA ASP A 117 -47.00 13.87 12.79
C ASP A 117 -47.88 13.33 13.93
N ILE A 118 -47.25 12.88 15.02
CA ILE A 118 -47.96 12.41 16.22
C ILE A 118 -48.67 13.58 16.92
N VAL A 119 -48.01 14.74 17.06
CA VAL A 119 -48.58 15.93 17.70
C VAL A 119 -49.67 16.57 16.84
N GLU A 120 -49.46 16.70 15.53
CA GLU A 120 -50.48 17.22 14.60
C GLU A 120 -51.75 16.35 14.64
N GLN A 121 -51.60 15.03 14.70
CA GLN A 121 -52.73 14.13 14.90
C GLN A 121 -53.37 14.26 16.29
N ALA A 122 -52.57 14.51 17.34
CA ALA A 122 -53.07 14.69 18.69
C ALA A 122 -53.89 15.98 18.86
N LEU A 123 -53.48 17.05 18.18
CA LEU A 123 -54.11 18.37 18.19
C LEU A 123 -55.34 18.47 17.28
N ASP A 124 -55.54 17.54 16.35
CA ASP A 124 -56.74 17.48 15.52
C ASP A 124 -57.93 16.93 16.35
N PRO A 125 -58.96 17.77 16.65
CA PRO A 125 -60.10 17.36 17.44
C PRO A 125 -60.98 16.33 16.73
N ARG A 126 -60.86 16.18 15.40
CA ARG A 126 -61.63 15.22 14.60
C ARG A 126 -60.94 13.86 14.49
N ALA A 127 -59.70 13.75 14.94
CA ALA A 127 -58.94 12.51 14.84
C ALA A 127 -59.34 11.50 15.93
N ALA A 128 -59.82 10.33 15.51
CA ALA A 128 -60.14 9.20 16.40
C ALA A 128 -58.99 8.86 17.34
N GLU A 129 -59.32 8.36 18.53
CA GLU A 129 -58.33 8.00 19.54
C GLU A 129 -57.41 6.87 19.02
N PRO A 130 -56.11 7.13 18.83
CA PRO A 130 -55.26 6.17 18.13
C PRO A 130 -54.81 5.04 19.07
N ASP A 131 -54.76 3.81 18.55
CA ASP A 131 -53.94 2.74 19.11
C ASP A 131 -52.50 2.81 18.57
N GLY A 132 -51.60 1.98 19.10
CA GLY A 132 -50.19 1.97 18.69
C GLY A 132 -49.98 1.52 17.24
N GLY A 133 -50.89 0.73 16.66
CA GLY A 133 -50.84 0.31 15.26
C GLY A 133 -51.26 1.45 14.32
N ALA A 134 -52.40 2.07 14.61
CA ALA A 134 -52.95 3.21 13.88
C ALA A 134 -51.98 4.40 13.87
N LEU A 135 -51.35 4.70 15.01
CA LEU A 135 -50.37 5.79 15.12
C LEU A 135 -49.09 5.52 14.28
N ARG A 136 -48.62 4.27 14.26
CA ARG A 136 -47.49 3.84 13.41
C ARG A 136 -47.84 4.02 11.94
N ASP A 137 -49.04 3.60 11.56
CA ASP A 137 -49.48 3.59 10.17
C ASP A 137 -49.70 5.01 9.64
N HIS A 138 -50.31 5.88 10.45
CA HIS A 138 -50.41 7.32 10.16
C HIS A 138 -49.03 7.95 9.94
N ALA A 139 -48.09 7.78 10.89
CA ALA A 139 -46.76 8.35 10.80
C ALA A 139 -45.93 7.77 9.63
N TYR A 140 -46.15 6.50 9.27
CA TYR A 140 -45.49 5.89 8.12
C TYR A 140 -46.05 6.44 6.79
N ALA A 141 -47.37 6.62 6.68
CA ALA A 141 -48.00 7.23 5.51
C ALA A 141 -47.50 8.67 5.30
N GLN A 142 -47.40 9.45 6.37
CA GLN A 142 -46.84 10.79 6.34
C GLN A 142 -45.35 10.81 5.93
N ARG A 143 -44.57 9.81 6.35
CA ARG A 143 -43.19 9.63 5.89
C ARG A 143 -43.09 9.33 4.40
N LEU A 144 -44.00 8.54 3.82
CA LEU A 144 -44.03 8.25 2.38
C LEU A 144 -44.29 9.52 1.56
N LYS A 145 -45.17 10.40 2.06
CA LYS A 145 -45.45 11.69 1.41
C LYS A 145 -44.20 12.57 1.29
N ARG A 146 -43.22 12.45 2.20
CA ARG A 146 -42.00 13.29 2.20
C ARG A 146 -40.82 12.73 1.40
N GLY A 147 -40.88 11.49 0.91
CA GLY A 147 -39.75 10.83 0.26
C GLY A 147 -40.10 10.32 -1.14
N PRO A 148 -39.68 10.98 -2.24
CA PRO A 148 -40.08 10.59 -3.59
C PRO A 148 -39.64 9.16 -3.95
N LEU A 149 -38.45 8.75 -3.53
CA LEU A 149 -37.94 7.40 -3.74
C LEU A 149 -38.67 6.34 -2.89
N LEU A 150 -39.04 6.67 -1.65
CA LEU A 150 -39.83 5.76 -0.82
C LEU A 150 -41.26 5.63 -1.34
N ARG A 151 -41.81 6.72 -1.87
CA ARG A 151 -43.11 6.74 -2.55
C ARG A 151 -43.06 5.87 -3.81
N ALA A 152 -42.04 6.02 -4.65
CA ALA A 152 -41.85 5.19 -5.83
C ALA A 152 -41.73 3.69 -5.46
N LEU A 153 -40.92 3.35 -4.46
CA LEU A 153 -40.80 1.96 -3.97
C LEU A 153 -42.12 1.42 -3.39
N TRP A 154 -42.93 2.29 -2.80
CA TRP A 154 -44.25 1.94 -2.27
C TRP A 154 -45.28 1.73 -3.39
N THR A 155 -45.28 2.57 -4.43
CA THR A 155 -46.15 2.44 -5.61
C THR A 155 -45.78 1.23 -6.46
N PHE A 156 -44.50 0.84 -6.52
CA PHE A 156 -44.08 -0.45 -7.08
C PHE A 156 -44.70 -1.65 -6.35
N GLY A 157 -45.09 -1.47 -5.09
CA GLY A 157 -45.84 -2.44 -4.28
C GLY A 157 -47.30 -2.63 -4.68
N GLY A 158 -47.81 -1.86 -5.64
CA GLY A 158 -49.19 -1.86 -6.12
C GLY A 158 -50.05 -0.79 -5.45
N GLU A 159 -50.58 0.14 -6.23
CA GLU A 159 -51.71 0.96 -5.80
C GLU A 159 -52.94 0.05 -5.76
N GLY A 160 -53.62 0.01 -4.61
CA GLY A 160 -54.96 -0.56 -4.53
C GLY A 160 -55.89 0.36 -5.31
N GLY A 161 -56.15 0.01 -6.57
CA GLY A 161 -57.15 0.64 -7.42
C GLY A 161 -57.84 -0.47 -8.22
N ASP A 162 -59.10 -0.71 -7.89
CA ASP A 162 -60.00 -1.54 -8.68
C ASP A 162 -60.17 -0.97 -10.09
N SER A 163 -60.38 -1.90 -11.04
CA SER A 163 -60.91 -1.72 -12.40
C SER A 163 -60.06 -1.00 -13.46
N GLY A 164 -60.02 -1.60 -14.66
CA GLY A 164 -59.71 -0.88 -15.91
C GLY A 164 -58.62 -1.49 -16.78
N SER A 165 -59.01 -2.46 -17.62
CA SER A 165 -58.50 -2.75 -18.97
C SER A 165 -57.12 -2.23 -19.41
N GLY A 166 -56.26 -3.15 -19.87
CA GLY A 166 -55.31 -2.87 -20.96
C GLY A 166 -53.89 -3.37 -20.73
N SER A 167 -53.55 -4.49 -21.38
CA SER A 167 -52.19 -4.94 -21.79
C SER A 167 -51.08 -4.86 -20.74
N THR A 168 -50.60 -5.98 -20.22
CA THR A 168 -49.46 -6.67 -20.84
C THR A 168 -49.38 -8.11 -20.33
N ALA A 169 -49.09 -9.02 -21.27
CA ALA A 169 -49.11 -10.45 -21.13
C ALA A 169 -48.16 -10.98 -20.02
N GLY A 170 -48.75 -11.70 -19.07
CA GLY A 170 -48.08 -12.60 -18.15
C GLY A 170 -49.14 -13.49 -17.50
N PRO A 171 -48.92 -14.81 -17.35
CA PRO A 171 -49.94 -15.73 -16.84
C PRO A 171 -50.44 -15.28 -15.45
N GLY A 172 -51.75 -15.37 -15.21
CA GLY A 172 -52.44 -14.75 -14.06
C GLY A 172 -51.87 -15.09 -12.67
N TRP A 173 -51.14 -16.20 -12.54
CA TRP A 173 -50.40 -16.53 -11.33
C TRP A 173 -49.25 -15.55 -11.06
N ILE A 174 -48.66 -14.87 -12.04
CA ILE A 174 -47.61 -13.84 -11.87
C ILE A 174 -48.20 -12.58 -11.24
N ALA A 175 -49.43 -12.19 -11.60
CA ALA A 175 -50.11 -11.06 -10.97
C ALA A 175 -50.47 -11.37 -9.51
N GLU A 176 -50.89 -12.61 -9.21
CA GLU A 176 -51.14 -13.06 -7.85
C GLU A 176 -49.86 -13.32 -7.04
N LEU A 177 -48.80 -13.90 -7.62
CA LEU A 177 -47.48 -14.02 -6.98
C LEU A 177 -46.90 -12.64 -6.69
N ARG A 178 -47.13 -11.67 -7.58
CA ARG A 178 -46.74 -10.28 -7.37
C ARG A 178 -47.50 -9.68 -6.19
N ARG A 179 -48.82 -9.90 -6.06
CA ARG A 179 -49.57 -9.47 -4.85
C ARG A 179 -49.10 -10.20 -3.58
N LEU A 180 -48.81 -11.49 -3.65
CA LEU A 180 -48.38 -12.34 -2.53
C LEU A 180 -46.93 -12.09 -2.08
N LEU A 181 -46.02 -11.71 -2.98
CA LEU A 181 -44.60 -11.48 -2.67
C LEU A 181 -44.25 -10.00 -2.58
N VAL A 182 -44.76 -9.17 -3.49
CA VAL A 182 -44.36 -7.75 -3.59
C VAL A 182 -45.07 -6.91 -2.52
N ARG A 183 -46.34 -7.18 -2.21
CA ARG A 183 -47.04 -6.45 -1.14
C ARG A 183 -46.39 -6.64 0.25
N PRO A 184 -46.07 -7.86 0.73
CA PRO A 184 -45.36 -8.00 1.98
C PRO A 184 -43.94 -7.44 1.92
N LEU A 185 -43.24 -7.59 0.78
CA LEU A 185 -41.85 -7.12 0.64
C LEU A 185 -41.72 -5.59 0.60
N PHE A 186 -42.65 -4.90 -0.06
CA PHE A 186 -42.56 -3.45 -0.31
C PHE A 186 -43.51 -2.61 0.56
N GLN A 187 -44.58 -3.20 1.11
CA GLN A 187 -45.53 -2.46 1.96
C GLN A 187 -45.51 -2.90 3.43
N LEU A 188 -45.62 -4.20 3.74
CA LEU A 188 -45.76 -4.66 5.13
C LEU A 188 -44.42 -4.74 5.88
N LEU A 189 -43.39 -5.33 5.27
CA LEU A 189 -42.08 -5.54 5.86
C LEU A 189 -41.32 -4.22 6.11
N PRO A 190 -41.28 -3.26 5.17
CA PRO A 190 -40.62 -1.97 5.42
C PRO A 190 -41.31 -1.17 6.53
N ARG A 191 -42.64 -1.26 6.63
CA ARG A 191 -43.45 -0.62 7.68
C ARG A 191 -43.20 -1.23 9.06
N TRP A 192 -43.26 -2.55 9.18
CA TRP A 192 -42.96 -3.26 10.42
C TRP A 192 -41.52 -3.04 10.86
N TRP A 193 -40.57 -3.16 9.93
CA TRP A 193 -39.15 -2.95 10.20
C TRP A 193 -38.85 -1.52 10.62
N TRP A 194 -39.50 -0.54 9.99
CA TRP A 194 -39.41 0.85 10.40
C TRP A 194 -39.91 1.05 11.84
N GLY A 195 -41.07 0.48 12.19
CA GLY A 195 -41.60 0.51 13.55
C GLY A 195 -40.62 -0.08 14.57
N ARG A 196 -40.11 -1.28 14.30
CA ARG A 196 -39.10 -1.96 15.14
C ARG A 196 -37.81 -1.14 15.27
N ARG A 197 -37.37 -0.51 14.18
CA ARG A 197 -36.19 0.38 14.17
C ARG A 197 -36.41 1.63 15.01
N ARG A 198 -37.63 2.19 15.02
CA ARG A 198 -38.00 3.32 15.90
C ARG A 198 -38.01 2.91 17.36
N THR A 199 -38.63 1.78 17.71
CA THR A 199 -38.59 1.24 19.07
C THR A 199 -37.15 1.01 19.54
N ARG A 200 -36.32 0.33 18.73
CA ARG A 200 -34.92 0.08 19.07
C ARG A 200 -34.14 1.37 19.32
N ARG A 201 -34.44 2.43 18.57
CA ARG A 201 -33.68 3.68 18.59
C ARG A 201 -34.14 4.66 19.66
N LEU A 202 -35.44 4.85 19.82
CA LEU A 202 -36.03 5.86 20.70
C LEU A 202 -36.22 5.34 22.13
N LEU A 203 -36.41 4.02 22.31
CA LEU A 203 -36.60 3.41 23.62
C LEU A 203 -35.43 2.52 24.05
N ARG A 204 -35.00 1.58 23.20
CA ARG A 204 -34.06 0.53 23.63
C ARG A 204 -32.58 0.92 23.61
N SER A 205 -32.25 2.04 22.97
CA SER A 205 -30.85 2.42 22.73
C SER A 205 -30.38 3.41 23.78
N THR A 206 -29.51 2.98 24.69
CA THR A 206 -28.85 3.87 25.68
C THR A 206 -28.13 5.07 25.06
N ARG A 207 -27.64 4.94 23.81
CA ARG A 207 -26.92 6.03 23.11
C ARG A 207 -27.80 7.02 22.34
N ARG A 208 -29.07 6.70 22.10
CA ARG A 208 -29.96 7.43 21.15
C ARG A 208 -31.41 7.56 21.65
N GLY A 209 -31.73 6.94 22.78
CA GLY A 209 -33.07 6.78 23.32
C GLY A 209 -33.54 7.96 24.13
N TRP A 210 -33.41 9.17 23.57
CA TRP A 210 -33.80 10.42 24.25
C TRP A 210 -35.27 10.40 24.71
N TYR A 211 -36.14 9.69 23.98
CA TYR A 211 -37.56 9.58 24.33
C TYR A 211 -37.77 8.68 25.56
N ALA A 212 -37.01 7.59 25.69
CA ALA A 212 -36.98 6.80 26.92
C ALA A 212 -36.45 7.61 28.10
N ASP A 213 -35.37 8.38 27.90
CA ASP A 213 -34.79 9.23 28.95
C ASP A 213 -35.81 10.27 29.45
N TRP A 214 -36.49 10.97 28.52
CA TRP A 214 -37.54 11.95 28.85
C TRP A 214 -38.73 11.32 29.57
N ARG A 215 -39.18 10.14 29.13
CA ARG A 215 -40.30 9.41 29.75
C ARG A 215 -39.89 8.60 30.99
N ARG A 216 -38.62 8.62 31.39
CA ARG A 216 -38.05 7.79 32.47
C ARG A 216 -38.36 6.29 32.29
N ILE A 217 -38.30 5.82 31.05
CA ILE A 217 -38.52 4.40 30.71
C ILE A 217 -37.16 3.70 30.67
N SER A 218 -37.04 2.56 31.36
CA SER A 218 -35.84 1.74 31.33
C SER A 218 -35.48 1.29 29.92
N HIS A 219 -34.22 1.45 29.54
CA HIS A 219 -33.72 0.89 28.28
C HIS A 219 -33.66 -0.64 28.36
N GLY A 220 -34.01 -1.33 27.27
CA GLY A 220 -33.85 -2.79 27.21
C GLY A 220 -34.78 -3.47 26.23
N ARG A 221 -34.70 -4.81 26.15
CA ARG A 221 -35.60 -5.62 25.30
C ARG A 221 -37.02 -5.69 25.86
N THR A 222 -37.17 -5.51 27.18
CA THR A 222 -38.43 -5.46 27.94
C THR A 222 -39.18 -4.14 27.80
N ALA A 223 -38.56 -3.11 27.21
CA ALA A 223 -39.25 -1.85 26.93
C ALA A 223 -40.38 -2.08 25.91
N GLU A 224 -41.55 -1.53 26.23
CA GLU A 224 -42.76 -1.47 25.40
C GLU A 224 -42.47 -0.97 23.97
N LYS A 225 -43.35 -1.24 23.01
CA LYS A 225 -43.19 -0.67 21.67
C LYS A 225 -43.42 0.84 21.71
N PHE A 226 -42.54 1.58 21.04
CA PHE A 226 -42.59 3.05 20.97
C PHE A 226 -43.98 3.62 20.64
N PHE A 227 -44.68 3.05 19.65
CA PHE A 227 -45.99 3.58 19.25
C PHE A 227 -47.11 3.25 20.25
N GLU A 228 -47.01 2.14 20.99
CA GLU A 228 -47.95 1.84 22.10
C GLU A 228 -47.77 2.88 23.21
N ASN A 229 -46.52 3.19 23.55
CA ASN A 229 -46.21 4.22 24.54
C ASN A 229 -46.62 5.64 24.09
N ALA A 230 -46.42 5.96 22.81
CA ALA A 230 -46.81 7.24 22.23
C ALA A 230 -48.33 7.40 22.14
N ALA A 231 -49.08 6.34 21.82
CA ALA A 231 -50.53 6.36 21.87
C ALA A 231 -51.04 6.65 23.29
N ARG A 232 -50.46 5.99 24.32
CA ARG A 232 -50.79 6.29 25.73
C ARG A 232 -50.48 7.73 26.12
N LEU A 233 -49.42 8.32 25.59
CA LEU A 233 -49.12 9.74 25.79
C LEU A 233 -50.22 10.62 25.19
N VAL A 234 -50.59 10.39 23.93
CA VAL A 234 -51.63 11.18 23.24
C VAL A 234 -52.94 11.16 24.03
N ARG A 235 -53.35 10.01 24.54
CA ARG A 235 -54.55 9.87 25.39
C ARG A 235 -54.44 10.68 26.68
N ALA A 236 -53.33 10.50 27.40
CA ALA A 236 -53.10 11.17 28.68
C ALA A 236 -53.05 12.70 28.54
N GLU A 237 -52.49 13.23 27.45
CA GLU A 237 -52.40 14.67 27.24
C GLU A 237 -53.69 15.27 26.65
N ARG A 238 -54.49 14.52 25.87
CA ARG A 238 -55.84 14.96 25.43
C ARG A 238 -56.81 15.17 26.59
N ALA A 239 -56.60 14.45 27.70
CA ALA A 239 -57.41 14.58 28.92
C ALA A 239 -56.97 15.73 29.84
N ARG A 240 -55.88 16.45 29.52
CA ARG A 240 -55.38 17.57 30.32
C ARG A 240 -55.93 18.91 29.82
N ASP A 241 -55.78 19.92 30.67
CA ASP A 241 -55.96 21.31 30.28
C ASP A 241 -55.13 21.67 29.03
N GLY A 242 -55.70 22.49 28.15
CA GLY A 242 -55.14 22.82 26.84
C GLY A 242 -53.75 23.45 26.91
N GLU A 243 -53.50 24.34 27.88
CA GLU A 243 -52.19 25.00 28.01
C GLU A 243 -51.12 24.04 28.53
N ALA A 244 -51.48 23.18 29.48
CA ALA A 244 -50.60 22.13 30.00
C ALA A 244 -50.23 21.09 28.93
N ALA A 245 -51.20 20.70 28.10
CA ALA A 245 -51.00 19.78 26.99
C ALA A 245 -50.09 20.37 25.91
N VAL A 246 -50.32 21.63 25.50
CA VAL A 246 -49.44 22.35 24.57
C VAL A 246 -48.01 22.41 25.10
N GLY A 247 -47.84 22.64 26.40
CA GLY A 247 -46.52 22.67 26.99
C GLY A 247 -45.77 21.34 26.96
N ARG A 248 -46.48 20.24 27.12
CA ARG A 248 -45.92 18.88 26.99
C ARG A 248 -45.57 18.54 25.54
N TRP A 249 -46.35 19.02 24.59
CA TRP A 249 -46.04 18.89 23.16
C TRP A 249 -44.83 19.71 22.73
N GLU A 250 -44.67 20.92 23.29
CA GLU A 250 -43.47 21.75 23.11
C GLU A 250 -42.21 20.99 23.52
N GLU A 251 -42.21 20.46 24.73
CA GLU A 251 -41.12 19.66 25.29
C GLU A 251 -40.74 18.46 24.41
N LEU A 252 -41.75 17.73 23.90
CA LEU A 252 -41.55 16.56 23.06
C LEU A 252 -40.90 16.94 21.72
N LEU A 253 -41.44 17.96 21.06
CA LEU A 253 -40.98 18.41 19.75
C LEU A 253 -39.59 19.02 19.82
N LEU A 254 -39.33 19.80 20.87
CA LEU A 254 -38.04 20.45 21.09
C LEU A 254 -36.95 19.41 21.34
N ARG A 255 -37.20 18.40 22.17
CA ARG A 255 -36.26 17.28 22.38
C ARG A 255 -36.05 16.47 21.09
N ALA A 256 -37.10 16.25 20.29
CA ALA A 256 -36.98 15.56 19.01
C ALA A 256 -36.13 16.36 17.99
N LEU A 257 -36.36 17.66 17.90
CA LEU A 257 -35.62 18.59 17.06
C LEU A 257 -34.15 18.63 17.47
N LEU A 258 -33.86 18.85 18.75
CA LEU A 258 -32.50 18.94 19.28
C LEU A 258 -31.76 17.60 19.19
N ALA A 259 -32.43 16.46 19.36
CA ALA A 259 -31.82 15.14 19.13
C ALA A 259 -31.38 14.93 17.68
N ASP A 260 -32.15 15.45 16.71
CA ASP A 260 -31.78 15.44 15.31
C ASP A 260 -30.67 16.44 14.97
N LEU A 261 -30.73 17.65 15.51
CA LEU A 261 -29.70 18.68 15.31
C LEU A 261 -28.36 18.27 15.92
N ARG A 262 -28.35 17.68 17.12
CA ARG A 262 -27.16 17.03 17.70
C ARG A 262 -26.59 16.00 16.74
N ARG A 263 -27.44 15.16 16.14
CA ARG A 263 -26.98 14.14 15.20
C ARG A 263 -26.44 14.75 13.93
N ALA A 264 -27.04 15.83 13.44
CA ALA A 264 -26.57 16.57 12.28
C ALA A 264 -25.21 17.25 12.52
N ALA A 265 -24.96 17.73 13.74
CA ALA A 265 -23.73 18.43 14.13
C ALA A 265 -22.53 17.50 14.43
N ARG A 266 -22.73 16.18 14.56
CA ARG A 266 -21.62 15.26 14.84
C ARG A 266 -20.57 15.29 13.73
N PRO A 267 -19.29 15.52 14.05
CA PRO A 267 -18.22 15.51 13.06
C PRO A 267 -18.12 14.11 12.45
N GLY A 268 -18.11 14.05 11.12
CA GLY A 268 -17.91 12.82 10.35
C GLY A 268 -16.86 13.06 9.27
N ARG A 269 -15.92 12.13 9.14
CA ARG A 269 -14.83 12.23 8.15
C ARG A 269 -15.27 11.80 6.74
N ILE A 270 -16.19 10.83 6.66
CA ILE A 270 -16.53 10.12 5.41
C ILE A 270 -17.75 10.73 4.70
N SER A 271 -18.78 11.15 5.45
CA SER A 271 -19.99 11.70 4.84
C SER A 271 -19.80 13.18 4.47
N PRO A 272 -19.85 13.57 3.18
CA PRO A 272 -19.66 14.96 2.78
C PRO A 272 -20.72 15.87 3.44
N TRP A 273 -21.96 15.38 3.58
CA TRP A 273 -23.03 16.07 4.31
C TRP A 273 -22.67 16.42 5.77
N ARG A 274 -21.92 15.56 6.48
CA ARG A 274 -21.51 15.82 7.87
C ARG A 274 -20.28 16.72 7.95
N ARG A 275 -19.34 16.57 7.00
CA ARG A 275 -18.11 17.37 6.91
C ARG A 275 -18.39 18.85 6.61
N ARG A 276 -19.44 19.11 5.83
CA ARG A 276 -19.80 20.44 5.30
C ARG A 276 -20.67 21.28 6.25
N ARG A 277 -21.33 20.67 7.23
CA ARG A 277 -22.13 21.37 8.27
C ARG A 277 -21.23 21.98 9.32
N ARG A 278 -20.61 23.13 9.05
CA ARG A 278 -19.64 23.75 9.98
C ARG A 278 -20.24 24.72 10.99
N THR A 279 -21.48 25.15 10.78
CA THR A 279 -22.14 26.16 11.60
C THR A 279 -23.10 25.54 12.61
N ARG A 280 -23.41 26.27 13.69
CA ARG A 280 -24.60 26.00 14.52
C ARG A 280 -25.86 26.43 13.77
N CYS A 281 -27.01 25.86 14.14
CA CYS A 281 -28.32 26.36 13.71
C CYS A 281 -28.70 27.55 14.57
N VAL A 282 -29.44 28.52 14.04
CA VAL A 282 -29.85 29.71 14.80
C VAL A 282 -31.37 29.77 14.93
N PHE A 283 -31.86 30.00 16.14
CA PHE A 283 -33.26 30.38 16.37
C PHE A 283 -33.31 31.85 16.75
N LEU A 284 -34.08 32.61 15.97
CA LEU A 284 -34.37 34.02 16.21
C LEU A 284 -35.84 34.13 16.60
N LEU A 285 -36.14 34.79 17.72
CA LEU A 285 -37.50 34.96 18.20
C LEU A 285 -37.76 36.44 18.47
N GLU A 286 -38.76 37.00 17.80
CA GLU A 286 -39.26 38.35 18.07
C GLU A 286 -40.51 38.24 18.95
N LEU A 287 -40.39 38.58 20.24
CA LEU A 287 -41.49 38.45 21.19
C LEU A 287 -42.45 39.64 21.00
N PRO A 288 -43.77 39.41 20.99
CA PRO A 288 -44.74 40.49 20.87
C PRO A 288 -44.83 41.29 22.18
N GLU A 289 -45.55 42.41 22.16
CA GLU A 289 -45.76 43.26 23.35
C GLU A 289 -46.77 42.69 24.34
N ASP A 290 -47.66 41.78 23.89
CA ASP A 290 -48.68 41.22 24.75
C ASP A 290 -48.09 40.23 25.77
N ALA A 291 -48.60 40.31 27.01
CA ALA A 291 -48.11 39.51 28.12
C ALA A 291 -48.16 38.00 27.86
N ALA A 292 -49.15 37.53 27.09
CA ALA A 292 -49.32 36.11 26.77
C ALA A 292 -48.21 35.61 25.83
N GLY A 293 -47.89 36.37 24.79
CA GLY A 293 -46.82 36.06 23.84
C GLY A 293 -45.42 36.18 24.44
N VAL A 294 -45.18 37.17 25.32
CA VAL A 294 -43.94 37.27 26.10
C VAL A 294 -43.76 36.04 26.99
N ALA A 295 -44.79 35.69 27.78
CA ALA A 295 -44.75 34.54 28.65
C ALA A 295 -44.56 33.22 27.87
N ALA A 296 -45.19 33.08 26.69
CA ALA A 296 -44.99 31.93 25.82
C ALA A 296 -43.54 31.84 25.31
N GLY A 297 -42.94 32.96 24.92
CA GLY A 297 -41.55 33.05 24.49
C GLY A 297 -40.57 32.70 25.61
N GLU A 298 -40.76 33.24 26.82
CA GLU A 298 -39.89 32.94 27.97
C GLU A 298 -39.96 31.46 28.37
N ARG A 299 -41.18 30.90 28.46
CA ARG A 299 -41.38 29.46 28.72
C ARG A 299 -40.70 28.58 27.67
N PHE A 300 -40.70 29.02 26.42
CA PHE A 300 -39.98 28.32 25.36
C PHE A 300 -38.46 28.33 25.60
N LEU A 301 -37.88 29.47 25.97
CA LEU A 301 -36.43 29.59 26.24
C LEU A 301 -35.99 28.72 27.42
N GLU A 302 -36.80 28.65 28.47
CA GLU A 302 -36.55 27.77 29.62
C GLU A 302 -36.57 26.29 29.20
N ARG A 303 -37.64 25.87 28.51
CA ARG A 303 -37.77 24.51 28.00
C ARG A 303 -36.67 24.15 27.01
N TYR A 304 -36.18 25.11 26.23
CA TYR A 304 -35.03 24.93 25.36
C TYR A 304 -33.77 24.58 26.16
N GLY A 305 -33.48 25.31 27.24
CA GLY A 305 -32.33 25.03 28.10
C GLY A 305 -32.34 23.60 28.63
N GLU A 306 -33.49 23.15 29.14
CA GLU A 306 -33.69 21.78 29.64
C GLU A 306 -33.56 20.73 28.53
N ALA A 307 -34.27 20.92 27.42
CA ALA A 307 -34.27 20.00 26.29
C ALA A 307 -32.88 19.88 25.65
N ALA A 308 -32.13 20.98 25.55
CA ALA A 308 -30.77 21.00 25.02
C ALA A 308 -29.80 20.27 25.94
N ARG A 309 -29.95 20.41 27.26
CA ARG A 309 -29.18 19.65 28.26
C ARG A 309 -29.47 18.16 28.18
N ASP A 310 -30.74 17.77 28.24
CA ASP A 310 -31.19 16.38 28.25
C ASP A 310 -30.75 15.63 26.98
N THR A 311 -30.94 16.27 25.82
CA THR A 311 -30.52 15.70 24.54
C THR A 311 -29.04 15.83 24.28
N ARG A 312 -28.30 16.59 25.10
CA ARG A 312 -26.90 17.01 24.94
C ARG A 312 -26.63 17.68 23.58
N CYS A 313 -27.50 18.59 23.19
CA CYS A 313 -27.45 19.30 21.91
C CYS A 313 -26.75 20.66 22.05
N ALA A 314 -25.49 20.74 21.64
CA ALA A 314 -24.70 21.98 21.56
C ALA A 314 -24.77 22.69 20.19
N ALA A 315 -25.68 22.26 19.32
CA ALA A 315 -25.68 22.60 17.90
C ALA A 315 -26.50 23.84 17.53
N VAL A 316 -27.06 24.54 18.52
CA VAL A 316 -28.03 25.62 18.33
C VAL A 316 -27.60 26.87 19.10
N VAL A 317 -27.80 28.04 18.48
CA VAL A 317 -27.72 29.37 19.09
C VAL A 317 -29.14 29.92 19.13
N VAL A 318 -29.59 30.43 20.27
CA VAL A 318 -30.93 31.00 20.42
C VAL A 318 -30.80 32.45 20.86
N VAL A 319 -31.41 33.36 20.09
CA VAL A 319 -31.51 34.77 20.43
C VAL A 319 -32.97 35.18 20.31
N ALA A 320 -33.52 35.68 21.41
CA ALA A 320 -34.84 36.26 21.50
C ALA A 320 -34.72 37.76 21.77
N VAL A 321 -35.66 38.55 21.26
CA VAL A 321 -35.75 39.99 21.56
C VAL A 321 -37.16 40.32 22.00
N ALA A 322 -37.31 40.97 23.16
CA ALA A 322 -38.59 41.37 23.72
C ALA A 322 -38.65 42.90 23.95
N PRO A 323 -39.74 43.57 23.56
CA PRO A 323 -40.00 44.93 24.01
C PRO A 323 -40.44 44.91 25.49
N VAL A 324 -39.89 45.82 26.28
CA VAL A 324 -40.24 46.04 27.69
C VAL A 324 -40.96 47.37 27.78
N SER A 325 -42.24 47.34 28.16
CA SER A 325 -43.00 48.55 28.47
C SER A 325 -42.55 49.11 29.82
N PRO A 326 -42.35 50.44 29.94
CA PRO A 326 -42.21 51.06 31.27
C PRO A 326 -43.51 50.81 32.04
N ALA A 327 -43.43 50.12 33.17
CA ALA A 327 -44.58 49.68 33.94
C ALA A 327 -45.44 50.89 34.37
N GLY A 328 -46.78 50.73 34.35
CA GLY A 328 -47.71 51.76 34.81
C GLY A 328 -47.40 52.17 36.26
N GLU A 329 -47.19 53.47 36.46
CA GLU A 329 -47.17 54.11 37.76
C GLU A 329 -48.54 53.97 38.45
N PRO A 330 -48.63 53.55 39.72
CA PRO A 330 -49.82 53.80 40.52
C PRO A 330 -49.84 55.28 40.92
N PRO A 331 -51.02 55.94 40.91
CA PRO A 331 -51.12 57.39 41.10
C PRO A 331 -50.74 57.78 42.54
N GLU A 332 -50.00 58.88 42.65
CA GLU A 332 -49.63 59.52 43.91
C GLU A 332 -50.88 59.98 44.69
N GLY A 333 -50.96 59.59 45.97
CA GLY A 333 -51.88 60.20 46.91
C GLY A 333 -52.11 59.40 48.20
N GLY A 334 -51.69 59.94 49.33
CA GLY A 334 -52.41 59.75 50.61
C GLY A 334 -51.81 58.82 51.66
N VAL A 335 -50.89 59.37 52.46
CA VAL A 335 -50.83 59.33 53.95
C VAL A 335 -51.35 58.08 54.72
N THR A 336 -50.45 57.46 55.50
CA THR A 336 -50.52 57.06 56.94
C THR A 336 -49.97 55.66 57.20
N ALA A 337 -49.13 55.56 58.23
CA ALA A 337 -48.42 54.35 58.65
C ALA A 337 -49.24 53.50 59.64
N SER A 338 -49.32 52.18 59.42
CA SER A 338 -49.12 51.13 60.46
C SER A 338 -49.38 49.70 59.93
N PRO A 339 -48.87 48.65 60.63
CA PRO A 339 -48.52 47.36 60.05
C PRO A 339 -49.53 46.25 60.37
N ALA A 340 -49.80 45.34 59.42
CA ALA A 340 -50.11 43.92 59.65
C ALA A 340 -50.40 43.21 58.31
N GLY A 341 -50.14 41.91 58.27
CA GLY A 341 -50.10 41.06 57.08
C GLY A 341 -51.33 41.06 56.18
N GLY A 342 -51.08 40.78 54.90
CA GLY A 342 -52.12 40.40 53.95
C GLY A 342 -51.75 40.67 52.50
N VAL A 343 -51.22 39.65 51.82
CA VAL A 343 -51.42 39.33 50.39
C VAL A 343 -51.55 40.54 49.45
N THR A 344 -50.43 40.99 48.88
CA THR A 344 -50.32 41.50 47.49
C THR A 344 -48.87 41.92 47.22
N ALA A 345 -48.09 41.02 46.63
CA ALA A 345 -46.91 41.39 45.84
C ALA A 345 -47.09 40.76 44.46
N SER A 346 -48.13 41.22 43.76
CA SER A 346 -48.46 40.81 42.40
C SER A 346 -47.78 41.78 41.43
N LEU A 347 -47.10 41.20 40.43
CA LEU A 347 -46.54 41.83 39.23
C LEU A 347 -45.17 42.54 39.32
N ALA A 348 -44.47 42.49 40.45
CA ALA A 348 -43.02 42.78 40.51
C ALA A 348 -42.23 41.85 41.46
N GLY A 349 -42.86 40.78 41.95
CA GLY A 349 -42.24 39.79 42.85
C GLY A 349 -42.13 38.43 42.17
N GLY A 350 -40.90 38.01 41.88
CA GLY A 350 -40.65 36.64 41.40
C GLY A 350 -39.62 36.48 40.28
N VAL A 351 -38.82 37.48 39.92
CA VAL A 351 -37.59 37.22 39.16
C VAL A 351 -36.50 36.84 40.15
N THR A 352 -36.52 35.57 40.56
CA THR A 352 -35.38 34.93 41.21
C THR A 352 -34.14 35.11 40.33
N GLU A 353 -33.05 35.61 40.92
CA GLU A 353 -31.70 35.80 40.34
C GLU A 353 -31.46 35.06 39.01
N GLY A 354 -31.81 35.74 37.91
CA GLY A 354 -31.30 35.47 36.57
C GLY A 354 -30.44 36.66 36.22
N GLU A 355 -29.12 36.49 36.27
CA GLU A 355 -28.07 37.51 36.12
C GLU A 355 -28.39 38.56 35.02
N SER A 356 -29.01 39.68 35.39
CA SER A 356 -29.18 40.86 34.53
C SER A 356 -27.80 41.47 34.22
N GLY A 357 -27.50 41.80 32.97
CA GLY A 357 -26.24 42.49 32.61
C GLY A 357 -26.26 43.11 31.22
N GLY A 358 -25.26 43.91 30.86
CA GLY A 358 -25.14 44.51 29.53
C GLY A 358 -24.72 43.53 28.42
N LEU A 359 -24.73 43.99 27.16
CA LEU A 359 -24.40 43.19 25.98
C LEU A 359 -23.00 42.54 26.05
N GLY A 360 -22.00 43.20 26.66
CA GLY A 360 -20.67 42.63 26.85
C GLY A 360 -20.65 41.34 27.71
N ARG A 361 -21.53 41.24 28.72
CA ARG A 361 -21.66 40.03 29.54
C ARG A 361 -22.29 38.88 28.74
N ALA A 362 -23.29 39.18 27.92
CA ALA A 362 -23.86 38.20 26.98
C ALA A 362 -22.80 37.73 25.97
N ALA A 363 -21.96 38.64 25.47
CA ALA A 363 -20.83 38.34 24.59
C ALA A 363 -19.81 37.39 25.26
N ALA A 364 -19.39 37.69 26.48
CA ALA A 364 -18.46 36.87 27.24
C ALA A 364 -18.99 35.44 27.46
N ARG A 365 -20.28 35.29 27.78
CA ARG A 365 -20.92 33.97 27.95
C ARG A 365 -21.02 33.18 26.65
N LEU A 366 -21.26 33.85 25.52
CA LEU A 366 -21.24 33.21 24.20
C LEU A 366 -19.83 32.72 23.80
N ARG A 367 -18.78 33.43 24.23
CA ARG A 367 -17.36 33.05 24.00
C ARG A 367 -16.84 31.98 24.94
N GLY A 368 -17.26 31.98 26.21
CA GLY A 368 -16.68 31.18 27.29
C GLY A 368 -17.27 29.78 27.53
N ALA A 369 -18.28 29.35 26.77
CA ALA A 369 -18.91 28.05 27.00
C ALA A 369 -17.93 26.89 26.73
N SER A 370 -17.60 26.13 27.78
CA SER A 370 -16.71 24.97 27.72
C SER A 370 -17.44 23.72 28.21
N GLY A 371 -17.95 22.92 27.28
CA GLY A 371 -18.61 21.65 27.60
C GLY A 371 -20.10 21.71 27.95
N MET A 372 -20.61 20.60 28.49
CA MET A 372 -22.02 20.42 28.86
C MET A 372 -22.22 20.76 30.35
N PRO A 373 -23.06 21.73 30.71
CA PRO A 373 -23.30 22.09 32.10
C PRO A 373 -24.10 21.01 32.85
N SER A 374 -23.86 20.89 34.16
CA SER A 374 -24.58 19.96 35.04
C SER A 374 -26.06 20.34 35.21
N ARG A 375 -26.34 21.65 35.26
CA ARG A 375 -27.70 22.24 35.31
C ARG A 375 -28.10 22.79 33.95
N ALA A 376 -29.41 22.89 33.71
CA ALA A 376 -29.93 23.50 32.48
C ALA A 376 -29.53 24.99 32.45
N PRO A 377 -29.02 25.52 31.32
CA PRO A 377 -28.69 26.93 31.21
C PRO A 377 -29.98 27.75 31.25
N ARG A 378 -30.01 28.77 32.11
CA ARG A 378 -31.10 29.75 32.15
C ARG A 378 -30.92 30.79 31.02
N PRO A 379 -32.01 31.44 30.56
CA PRO A 379 -31.92 32.55 29.62
C PRO A 379 -31.08 33.70 30.18
N LEU A 380 -30.09 34.15 29.41
CA LEU A 380 -29.31 35.33 29.72
C LEU A 380 -30.08 36.57 29.28
N ARG A 381 -30.44 37.44 30.22
CA ARG A 381 -31.14 38.70 29.95
C ARG A 381 -30.14 39.82 29.75
N ALA A 382 -30.19 40.50 28.62
CA ALA A 382 -29.33 41.64 28.34
C ALA A 382 -30.13 42.83 27.79
N ALA A 383 -29.88 44.02 28.32
CA ALA A 383 -30.52 45.25 27.84
C ALA A 383 -29.94 45.66 26.47
N LEU A 384 -30.80 46.02 25.53
CA LEU A 384 -30.40 46.69 24.30
C LEU A 384 -30.15 48.18 24.59
N PRO A 385 -29.00 48.74 24.19
CA PRO A 385 -28.73 50.17 24.35
C PRO A 385 -29.81 51.05 23.73
N GLU A 386 -30.08 52.19 24.34
CA GLU A 386 -30.91 53.22 23.73
C GLU A 386 -30.15 53.90 22.58
N PRO A 387 -30.81 54.17 21.44
CA PRO A 387 -30.18 54.84 20.32
C PRO A 387 -29.83 56.27 20.73
N MET A 388 -28.54 56.63 20.64
CA MET A 388 -28.15 58.02 20.80
C MET A 388 -28.60 58.86 19.59
N PRO A 389 -28.97 60.15 19.77
CA PRO A 389 -29.49 61.00 18.69
C PRO A 389 -28.58 61.12 17.46
N GLU A 390 -27.27 60.94 17.64
CA GLU A 390 -26.24 61.02 16.60
C GLU A 390 -25.67 59.65 16.19
N SER A 391 -26.20 58.54 16.72
CA SER A 391 -25.65 57.21 16.42
C SER A 391 -25.95 56.78 14.98
N GLU A 392 -24.89 56.69 14.18
CA GLU A 392 -24.93 55.93 12.94
C GLU A 392 -25.19 54.46 13.29
N ALA A 393 -25.85 53.77 12.38
CA ALA A 393 -26.25 52.42 12.65
C ALA A 393 -25.25 51.45 12.04
N LEU A 394 -24.94 50.41 12.81
CA LEU A 394 -23.82 49.54 12.51
C LEU A 394 -24.03 48.82 11.17
N ASP A 395 -23.02 48.89 10.30
CA ASP A 395 -22.94 48.02 9.14
C ASP A 395 -22.55 46.61 9.60
N LEU A 396 -23.46 45.66 9.42
CA LEU A 396 -23.32 44.32 9.96
C LEU A 396 -22.78 43.38 8.89
N ASP A 397 -21.47 43.13 8.94
CA ASP A 397 -20.82 42.16 8.08
C ASP A 397 -21.50 40.78 8.15
N PRO A 398 -21.83 40.16 7.00
CA PRO A 398 -22.44 38.86 6.99
C PRO A 398 -21.54 37.74 7.53
N VAL A 399 -22.16 36.72 8.12
CA VAL A 399 -21.47 35.52 8.57
C VAL A 399 -20.85 34.81 7.35
N SER A 400 -19.57 34.48 7.42
CA SER A 400 -18.81 33.92 6.29
C SER A 400 -18.32 32.49 6.57
N PRO A 401 -19.19 31.47 6.50
CA PRO A 401 -18.76 30.09 6.64
C PRO A 401 -17.99 29.62 5.39
N ARG A 402 -17.15 28.60 5.54
CA ARG A 402 -16.37 28.05 4.41
C ARG A 402 -17.29 27.55 3.29
N ALA A 403 -17.19 28.18 2.12
CA ALA A 403 -17.88 27.75 0.91
C ALA A 403 -17.26 26.48 0.30
N PHE A 404 -18.07 25.74 -0.44
CA PHE A 404 -17.62 24.57 -1.18
C PHE A 404 -17.97 24.72 -2.66
N ARG A 405 -17.06 24.29 -3.55
CA ARG A 405 -17.24 24.43 -5.01
C ARG A 405 -18.28 23.46 -5.59
N LEU A 406 -18.23 22.19 -5.18
CA LEU A 406 -19.16 21.15 -5.63
C LEU A 406 -20.24 20.84 -4.58
N GLY A 407 -21.43 20.43 -5.02
CA GLY A 407 -22.47 19.90 -4.12
C GLY A 407 -22.08 18.56 -3.48
N PRO A 408 -22.67 18.18 -2.33
CA PRO A 408 -22.31 16.94 -1.63
C PRO A 408 -22.66 15.67 -2.41
N ALA A 409 -23.71 15.71 -3.26
CA ALA A 409 -24.07 14.60 -4.14
C ALA A 409 -23.09 14.46 -5.32
N ALA A 410 -22.67 15.58 -5.93
CA ALA A 410 -21.67 15.59 -7.00
C ALA A 410 -20.29 15.11 -6.53
N GLU A 411 -19.86 15.49 -5.32
CA GLU A 411 -18.62 14.96 -4.73
C GLU A 411 -18.72 13.44 -4.49
N LEU A 412 -19.88 12.94 -4.02
CA LEU A 412 -20.06 11.50 -3.82
C LEU A 412 -20.13 10.73 -5.14
N ALA A 413 -20.72 11.33 -6.18
CA ALA A 413 -20.75 10.77 -7.52
C ALA A 413 -19.34 10.71 -8.12
N LEU A 414 -18.53 11.77 -7.95
CA LEU A 414 -17.15 11.81 -8.42
C LEU A 414 -16.25 10.84 -7.64
N THR A 415 -16.37 10.82 -6.29
CA THR A 415 -15.63 9.88 -5.44
C THR A 415 -16.09 8.45 -5.71
N GLY A 416 -17.39 8.25 -5.94
CA GLY A 416 -17.97 6.96 -6.32
C GLY A 416 -17.50 6.52 -7.69
N ALA A 417 -17.38 7.43 -8.67
CA ALA A 417 -16.83 7.15 -9.99
C ALA A 417 -15.32 6.82 -9.93
N VAL A 418 -14.54 7.54 -9.11
CA VAL A 418 -13.12 7.25 -8.87
C VAL A 418 -12.94 5.92 -8.15
N VAL A 419 -13.76 5.62 -7.13
CA VAL A 419 -13.74 4.33 -6.43
C VAL A 419 -14.23 3.21 -7.35
N ALA A 420 -15.24 3.44 -8.18
CA ALA A 420 -15.69 2.48 -9.18
C ALA A 420 -14.64 2.26 -10.29
N ALA A 421 -13.89 3.30 -10.69
CA ALA A 421 -12.75 3.19 -11.59
C ALA A 421 -11.59 2.40 -10.94
N LEU A 422 -11.31 2.66 -9.67
CA LEU A 422 -10.31 1.92 -8.89
C LEU A 422 -10.74 0.49 -8.54
N LEU A 423 -12.05 0.20 -8.49
CA LEU A 423 -12.61 -1.14 -8.26
C LEU A 423 -12.92 -1.90 -9.57
N SER A 424 -12.99 -1.23 -10.71
CA SER A 424 -13.04 -1.88 -12.04
C SER A 424 -11.66 -2.31 -12.53
N ALA A 425 -10.59 -1.63 -12.10
CA ALA A 425 -9.21 -2.08 -12.33
C ALA A 425 -8.93 -3.52 -11.81
N PRO A 426 -9.30 -3.91 -10.58
CA PRO A 426 -9.16 -5.31 -10.13
C PRO A 426 -10.21 -6.24 -10.76
N GLY A 427 -11.37 -5.76 -11.21
CA GLY A 427 -12.37 -6.58 -11.89
C GLY A 427 -11.93 -7.01 -13.29
N VAL A 428 -11.34 -6.10 -14.06
CA VAL A 428 -10.71 -6.41 -15.36
C VAL A 428 -9.47 -7.29 -15.15
N TRP A 429 -8.62 -6.97 -14.17
CA TRP A 429 -7.44 -7.78 -13.82
C TRP A 429 -7.78 -9.21 -13.32
N LEU A 430 -8.91 -9.39 -12.63
CA LEU A 430 -9.36 -10.70 -12.14
C LEU A 430 -10.05 -11.52 -13.24
N VAL A 431 -10.76 -10.87 -14.17
CA VAL A 431 -11.33 -11.56 -15.35
C VAL A 431 -10.21 -11.98 -16.30
N ASP A 432 -9.23 -11.11 -16.57
CA ASP A 432 -8.04 -11.43 -17.38
C ASP A 432 -7.26 -12.64 -16.81
N ARG A 433 -7.12 -12.73 -15.48
CA ARG A 433 -6.48 -13.86 -14.80
C ARG A 433 -7.29 -15.16 -14.75
N ILE A 434 -8.60 -15.10 -14.97
CA ILE A 434 -9.47 -16.30 -15.01
C ILE A 434 -9.64 -16.78 -16.46
N THR A 435 -9.48 -15.89 -17.45
CA THR A 435 -9.55 -16.23 -18.88
C THR A 435 -8.20 -16.43 -19.56
N ASP A 436 -7.08 -16.03 -18.95
CA ASP A 436 -5.76 -16.50 -19.35
C ASP A 436 -5.69 -18.01 -19.08
N GLU A 437 -5.85 -18.82 -20.13
CA GLU A 437 -5.27 -20.15 -20.10
C GLU A 437 -3.81 -19.97 -19.65
N PRO A 438 -3.35 -20.67 -18.59
CA PRO A 438 -1.98 -20.51 -18.12
C PRO A 438 -1.10 -20.77 -19.32
N ASP A 439 -0.32 -19.77 -19.75
CA ASP A 439 0.64 -19.91 -20.85
C ASP A 439 1.35 -21.24 -20.64
N ARG A 440 1.08 -22.22 -21.51
CA ARG A 440 1.68 -23.57 -21.49
C ARG A 440 2.79 -23.65 -22.52
N GLY A 441 3.21 -22.53 -23.09
CA GLY A 441 4.37 -22.46 -23.94
C GLY A 441 5.60 -22.94 -23.16
N CYS A 442 6.37 -23.81 -23.80
CA CYS A 442 7.67 -24.23 -23.30
C CYS A 442 8.63 -23.06 -23.31
N LEU A 443 9.29 -22.80 -22.18
CA LEU A 443 10.35 -21.79 -22.13
C LEU A 443 11.51 -22.25 -23.01
N GLY A 444 11.78 -21.49 -24.08
CA GLY A 444 12.75 -21.87 -25.12
C GLY A 444 12.17 -22.72 -26.25
N GLY A 445 10.84 -22.77 -26.43
CA GLY A 445 10.18 -23.47 -27.53
C GLY A 445 9.89 -24.95 -27.24
N ALA A 446 8.96 -25.52 -28.02
CA ALA A 446 8.47 -26.89 -27.87
C ALA A 446 9.36 -27.95 -28.57
N SER A 447 10.22 -27.52 -29.50
CA SER A 447 11.14 -28.43 -30.18
C SER A 447 12.17 -28.97 -29.18
N SER A 448 12.25 -30.29 -29.14
CA SER A 448 13.34 -31.07 -28.52
C SER A 448 14.31 -31.58 -29.60
N GLU A 449 13.97 -31.39 -30.87
CA GLU A 449 14.81 -31.79 -31.99
C GLU A 449 16.06 -30.93 -32.01
N VAL A 450 17.19 -31.54 -31.64
CA VAL A 450 18.51 -30.94 -31.77
C VAL A 450 19.03 -31.34 -33.14
N VAL A 451 19.02 -30.40 -34.08
CA VAL A 451 19.81 -30.51 -35.32
C VAL A 451 20.71 -29.27 -35.39
N ALA A 452 21.54 -29.11 -34.36
CA ALA A 452 22.62 -28.13 -34.39
C ALA A 452 23.87 -28.82 -34.95
N GLY A 453 24.47 -28.23 -35.99
CA GLY A 453 25.82 -28.61 -36.39
C GLY A 453 26.77 -28.39 -35.21
N ARG A 454 27.61 -29.38 -34.89
CA ARG A 454 28.69 -29.20 -33.92
C ARG A 454 29.55 -28.02 -34.39
N PRO A 455 29.69 -26.92 -33.63
CA PRO A 455 30.60 -25.87 -34.02
C PRO A 455 32.00 -26.47 -34.15
N GLU A 456 32.69 -26.14 -35.24
CA GLU A 456 34.06 -26.61 -35.44
C GLU A 456 34.91 -26.10 -34.28
N LEU A 457 35.36 -27.03 -33.44
CA LEU A 457 36.42 -26.75 -32.46
C LEU A 457 37.63 -26.28 -33.25
N SER A 458 38.34 -25.29 -32.70
CA SER A 458 39.54 -24.75 -33.34
C SER A 458 40.48 -25.89 -33.78
N ALA A 459 40.98 -25.80 -35.01
CA ALA A 459 41.97 -26.74 -35.54
C ALA A 459 43.25 -26.78 -34.68
N ASP A 460 43.52 -25.72 -33.92
CA ASP A 460 44.68 -25.62 -33.05
C ASP A 460 44.50 -26.39 -31.75
N SER A 461 45.50 -27.18 -31.37
CA SER A 461 45.49 -27.93 -30.11
C SER A 461 45.28 -27.01 -28.89
N PRO A 462 44.63 -27.49 -27.80
CA PRO A 462 44.42 -26.68 -26.60
C PRO A 462 45.71 -26.09 -26.03
N ARG A 463 46.79 -26.88 -26.07
CA ARG A 463 48.12 -26.45 -25.65
C ARG A 463 48.67 -25.31 -26.49
N LYS A 464 48.48 -25.34 -27.81
CA LYS A 464 48.87 -24.23 -28.70
C LYS A 464 48.09 -22.97 -28.34
N GLN A 465 46.76 -23.09 -28.22
CA GLN A 465 45.90 -21.96 -27.87
C GLN A 465 46.24 -21.34 -26.49
N TYR A 466 46.60 -22.17 -25.52
CA TYR A 466 47.09 -21.72 -24.22
C TYR A 466 48.43 -20.97 -24.32
N GLU A 467 49.39 -21.52 -25.07
CA GLU A 467 50.68 -20.85 -25.29
C GLU A 467 50.57 -19.56 -26.12
N ASP A 468 49.60 -19.48 -27.03
CA ASP A 468 49.27 -18.25 -27.75
C ASP A 468 48.78 -17.16 -26.78
N ALA A 469 47.88 -17.50 -25.85
CA ALA A 469 47.46 -16.56 -24.81
C ALA A 469 48.61 -16.17 -23.86
N ARG A 470 49.50 -17.10 -23.50
CA ARG A 470 50.71 -16.79 -22.73
C ARG A 470 51.66 -15.88 -23.50
N ARG A 471 51.77 -16.06 -24.82
CA ARG A 471 52.59 -15.21 -25.69
C ARG A 471 52.07 -13.77 -25.66
N LEU A 472 50.75 -13.56 -25.79
CA LEU A 472 50.15 -12.23 -25.68
C LEU A 472 50.49 -11.56 -24.33
N ILE A 473 50.42 -12.29 -23.22
CA ILE A 473 50.81 -11.78 -21.90
C ILE A 473 52.31 -11.41 -21.86
N ARG A 474 53.19 -12.23 -22.44
CA ARG A 474 54.64 -11.93 -22.46
C ARG A 474 54.96 -10.70 -23.31
N GLU A 475 54.32 -10.58 -24.47
CA GLU A 475 54.47 -9.41 -25.35
C GLU A 475 53.99 -8.14 -24.65
N GLU A 476 52.87 -8.22 -23.93
CA GLU A 476 52.32 -7.11 -23.17
C GLU A 476 53.17 -6.75 -21.93
N ASN A 477 53.73 -7.74 -21.23
CA ASN A 477 54.72 -7.51 -20.16
C ASN A 477 55.96 -6.78 -20.70
N ALA A 478 56.48 -7.20 -21.87
CA ALA A 478 57.62 -6.55 -22.49
C ALA A 478 57.29 -5.12 -22.98
N ARG A 479 56.04 -4.86 -23.38
CA ARG A 479 55.57 -3.50 -23.67
C ARG A 479 55.61 -2.62 -22.43
N VAL A 480 55.09 -3.12 -21.30
CA VAL A 480 55.14 -2.41 -20.01
C VAL A 480 56.56 -2.04 -19.62
N ASP A 481 57.52 -2.96 -19.78
CA ASP A 481 58.91 -2.72 -19.44
C ASP A 481 59.51 -1.57 -20.25
N ARG A 482 59.31 -1.59 -21.58
CA ARG A 482 59.77 -0.50 -22.46
C ARG A 482 59.12 0.84 -22.13
N GLU A 483 57.80 0.88 -21.99
CA GLU A 483 57.09 2.15 -21.76
C GLU A 483 57.45 2.80 -20.42
N VAL A 484 57.66 1.99 -19.38
CA VAL A 484 58.05 2.48 -18.06
C VAL A 484 59.50 2.96 -18.03
N GLU A 485 60.38 2.31 -18.78
CA GLU A 485 61.78 2.73 -18.95
C GLU A 485 61.89 4.02 -19.76
N ASP A 486 61.17 4.13 -20.89
CA ASP A 486 61.27 5.24 -21.83
C ASP A 486 60.52 6.50 -21.38
N HIS A 487 59.33 6.36 -20.80
CA HIS A 487 58.41 7.48 -20.53
C HIS A 487 58.21 7.78 -19.04
N GLY A 488 58.74 6.94 -18.16
CA GLY A 488 58.53 7.02 -16.72
C GLY A 488 57.11 6.60 -16.32
N GLY A 489 57.00 5.60 -15.46
CA GLY A 489 55.70 5.11 -15.01
C GLY A 489 55.80 4.15 -13.82
N THR A 490 54.67 3.88 -13.17
CA THR A 490 54.62 2.90 -12.08
C THR A 490 54.07 1.59 -12.60
N ALA A 491 54.88 0.53 -12.57
CA ALA A 491 54.45 -0.82 -12.93
C ALA A 491 54.31 -1.75 -11.73
N ARG A 492 53.30 -2.62 -11.76
CA ARG A 492 53.01 -3.62 -10.73
C ARG A 492 52.63 -4.96 -11.36
N THR A 493 52.82 -6.04 -10.61
CA THR A 493 52.58 -7.42 -11.07
C THR A 493 51.35 -7.99 -10.39
N VAL A 494 50.45 -8.52 -11.21
CA VAL A 494 49.35 -9.39 -10.77
C VAL A 494 49.74 -10.82 -11.08
N VAL A 495 49.65 -11.72 -10.11
CA VAL A 495 49.92 -13.14 -10.34
C VAL A 495 48.63 -13.83 -10.75
N HIS A 496 48.65 -14.55 -11.86
CA HIS A 496 47.58 -15.47 -12.26
C HIS A 496 47.89 -16.88 -11.76
N ILE A 497 46.96 -17.52 -11.05
CA ILE A 497 47.04 -18.95 -10.69
C ILE A 497 45.91 -19.70 -11.41
N GLY A 498 46.29 -20.45 -12.45
CA GLY A 498 45.37 -21.24 -13.28
C GLY A 498 45.60 -22.75 -13.18
N SER A 499 44.69 -23.53 -13.76
CA SER A 499 44.85 -24.99 -13.89
C SER A 499 45.71 -25.37 -15.08
N ASP A 500 46.05 -26.66 -15.15
CA ASP A 500 46.67 -27.21 -16.35
C ASP A 500 45.72 -27.20 -17.56
N VAL A 501 46.30 -27.18 -18.75
CA VAL A 501 45.56 -27.24 -20.03
C VAL A 501 45.13 -28.67 -20.34
N ALA A 502 44.04 -28.85 -21.08
CA ALA A 502 43.62 -30.17 -21.52
C ALA A 502 44.66 -30.81 -22.47
N ALA A 503 44.74 -32.15 -22.43
CA ALA A 503 45.63 -32.92 -23.29
C ALA A 503 45.20 -32.89 -24.76
N ASP A 504 43.90 -32.87 -25.03
CA ASP A 504 43.29 -32.91 -26.35
C ASP A 504 41.99 -32.06 -26.40
N GLN A 505 41.39 -31.98 -27.59
CA GLN A 505 40.18 -31.18 -27.84
C GLN A 505 38.96 -31.69 -27.07
N GLU A 506 38.90 -32.98 -26.76
CA GLU A 506 37.79 -33.58 -26.02
C GLU A 506 37.85 -33.13 -24.56
N GLY A 507 39.00 -33.27 -23.92
CA GLY A 507 39.24 -32.77 -22.57
C GLY A 507 39.09 -31.25 -22.47
N GLN A 508 39.35 -30.51 -23.55
CA GLN A 508 39.20 -29.06 -23.57
C GLN A 508 37.75 -28.60 -23.40
N ARG A 509 36.76 -29.42 -23.78
CA ARG A 509 35.32 -29.16 -23.53
C ARG A 509 35.01 -29.02 -22.04
N TYR A 510 35.87 -29.55 -21.17
CA TYR A 510 35.70 -29.57 -19.73
C TYR A 510 36.76 -28.74 -18.98
N ASN A 511 37.59 -27.98 -19.70
CA ASN A 511 38.72 -27.24 -19.15
C ASN A 511 38.56 -25.71 -19.28
N ALA A 512 38.96 -24.96 -18.25
CA ALA A 512 38.81 -23.51 -18.17
C ALA A 512 40.09 -22.72 -18.47
N ALA A 513 41.25 -23.37 -18.61
CA ALA A 513 42.57 -22.73 -18.63
C ALA A 513 42.73 -21.77 -19.83
N VAL A 514 42.32 -22.19 -21.03
CA VAL A 514 42.43 -21.36 -22.23
C VAL A 514 41.53 -20.12 -22.18
N PRO A 515 40.20 -20.22 -21.95
CA PRO A 515 39.35 -19.03 -21.90
C PRO A 515 39.72 -18.08 -20.76
N GLU A 516 40.10 -18.60 -19.59
CA GLU A 516 40.56 -17.78 -18.46
C GLU A 516 41.79 -16.95 -18.84
N LEU A 517 42.81 -17.58 -19.43
CA LEU A 517 44.05 -16.89 -19.78
C LEU A 517 43.86 -15.88 -20.92
N ARG A 518 43.02 -16.19 -21.92
CA ARG A 518 42.64 -15.23 -22.97
C ARG A 518 41.96 -13.99 -22.38
N GLY A 519 41.04 -14.17 -21.44
CA GLY A 519 40.39 -13.06 -20.74
C GLY A 519 41.39 -12.16 -20.00
N ILE A 520 42.38 -12.76 -19.34
CA ILE A 520 43.47 -12.03 -18.66
C ILE A 520 44.34 -11.26 -19.65
N ALA A 521 44.73 -11.88 -20.76
CA ALA A 521 45.53 -11.23 -21.80
C ALA A 521 44.82 -10.00 -22.40
N LEU A 522 43.53 -10.14 -22.71
CA LEU A 522 42.71 -9.03 -23.21
C LEU A 522 42.58 -7.90 -22.19
N ALA A 523 42.35 -8.23 -20.92
CA ALA A 523 42.26 -7.22 -19.87
C ALA A 523 43.57 -6.50 -19.64
N GLN A 524 44.69 -7.22 -19.60
CA GLN A 524 46.02 -6.64 -19.43
C GLN A 524 46.30 -5.60 -20.51
N ARG A 525 46.12 -5.96 -21.79
CA ARG A 525 46.31 -5.03 -22.90
C ARG A 525 45.41 -3.80 -22.79
N SER A 526 44.11 -4.00 -22.54
CA SER A 526 43.16 -2.87 -22.39
C SER A 526 43.53 -1.94 -21.22
N LEU A 527 43.99 -2.50 -20.10
CA LEU A 527 44.38 -1.73 -18.92
C LEU A 527 45.68 -0.95 -19.13
N ASN A 528 46.62 -1.54 -19.86
CA ASN A 528 47.88 -0.88 -20.20
C ASN A 528 47.69 0.17 -21.30
N ASP A 529 46.76 -0.05 -22.25
CA ASP A 529 46.33 1.01 -23.19
C ASP A 529 45.73 2.19 -22.43
N GLU A 530 44.92 1.92 -21.40
CA GLU A 530 44.41 2.97 -20.50
C GLU A 530 45.54 3.70 -19.75
N ALA A 531 46.55 2.98 -19.25
CA ALA A 531 47.68 3.56 -18.53
C ALA A 531 48.61 4.39 -19.44
N SER A 532 48.76 4.01 -20.71
CA SER A 532 49.53 4.78 -21.69
C SER A 532 48.94 6.18 -21.94
N ASN A 533 47.62 6.34 -21.75
CA ASN A 533 46.91 7.58 -21.99
C ASN A 533 46.59 8.37 -20.71
N ASP A 534 46.91 7.83 -19.53
CA ASP A 534 46.56 8.42 -18.24
C ASP A 534 47.65 8.12 -17.20
N SER A 535 48.48 9.13 -16.91
CA SER A 535 49.58 9.03 -15.95
C SER A 535 49.13 8.77 -14.51
N GLN A 536 47.82 8.82 -14.22
CA GLN A 536 47.23 8.47 -12.93
C GLN A 536 46.81 7.00 -12.85
N LYS A 537 47.20 6.18 -13.83
CA LYS A 537 46.97 4.73 -13.85
C LYS A 537 48.29 3.95 -13.82
N VAL A 538 48.19 2.74 -13.32
CA VAL A 538 49.33 1.84 -13.06
C VAL A 538 49.46 0.86 -14.21
N TRP A 539 50.69 0.69 -14.69
CA TRP A 539 51.00 -0.34 -15.68
C TRP A 539 51.02 -1.73 -15.03
N LEU A 540 50.48 -2.74 -15.71
CA LEU A 540 50.31 -4.08 -15.16
C LEU A 540 51.09 -5.13 -15.94
N ARG A 541 51.90 -5.89 -15.19
CA ARG A 541 52.45 -7.17 -15.61
C ARG A 541 51.60 -8.31 -15.10
N VAL A 542 51.56 -9.41 -15.84
CA VAL A 542 50.95 -10.66 -15.41
C VAL A 542 52.00 -11.75 -15.30
N ASP A 543 52.12 -12.34 -14.11
CA ASP A 543 52.92 -13.56 -13.86
C ASP A 543 51.98 -14.77 -13.81
N SER A 544 51.96 -15.60 -14.85
CA SER A 544 51.05 -16.75 -14.96
C SER A 544 51.69 -18.04 -14.44
N ARG A 545 51.08 -18.63 -13.41
CA ARG A 545 51.51 -19.85 -12.74
C ARG A 545 50.50 -20.98 -12.92
N ASN A 546 51.00 -22.16 -13.28
CA ASN A 546 50.19 -23.38 -13.43
C ASN A 546 50.17 -24.16 -12.11
N ALA A 547 48.98 -24.40 -11.58
CA ALA A 547 48.74 -25.15 -10.35
C ALA A 547 48.55 -26.67 -10.59
N GLY A 548 48.71 -27.14 -11.82
CA GLY A 548 48.50 -28.52 -12.22
C GLY A 548 47.03 -28.87 -12.44
N GLU A 549 46.79 -30.13 -12.78
CA GLU A 549 45.45 -30.67 -12.97
C GLU A 549 44.62 -30.52 -11.68
N ASN A 550 43.37 -30.06 -11.83
CA ASN A 550 42.44 -29.83 -10.71
C ASN A 550 43.05 -29.06 -9.53
N PHE A 551 43.97 -28.13 -9.82
CA PHE A 551 44.62 -27.28 -8.81
C PHE A 551 45.35 -28.07 -7.70
N ALA A 552 45.81 -29.30 -7.98
CA ALA A 552 46.48 -30.15 -6.99
C ALA A 552 47.71 -29.46 -6.35
N GLY A 553 48.43 -28.65 -7.13
CA GLY A 553 49.59 -27.86 -6.68
C GLY A 553 49.27 -26.46 -6.16
N ALA A 554 48.00 -26.03 -6.10
CA ALA A 554 47.65 -24.65 -5.76
C ALA A 554 48.19 -24.19 -4.39
N PRO A 555 48.11 -24.97 -3.30
CA PRO A 555 48.70 -24.56 -2.01
C PRO A 555 50.22 -24.36 -2.07
N ARG A 556 50.92 -25.16 -2.89
CA ARG A 556 52.37 -25.00 -3.10
C ARG A 556 52.67 -23.71 -3.86
N ILE A 557 51.95 -23.45 -4.95
CA ILE A 557 52.11 -22.22 -5.74
C ILE A 557 51.79 -20.99 -4.89
N ALA A 558 50.74 -21.02 -4.07
CA ALA A 558 50.38 -19.93 -3.16
C ALA A 558 51.49 -19.60 -2.16
N ARG A 559 52.16 -20.61 -1.59
CA ARG A 559 53.33 -20.41 -0.72
C ARG A 559 54.49 -19.74 -1.45
N GLN A 560 54.78 -20.19 -2.67
CA GLN A 560 55.80 -19.56 -3.51
C GLN A 560 55.46 -18.10 -3.84
N VAL A 561 54.20 -17.79 -4.14
CA VAL A 561 53.75 -16.41 -4.36
C VAL A 561 53.93 -15.56 -3.09
N ALA A 562 53.63 -16.11 -1.92
CA ALA A 562 53.84 -15.42 -0.65
C ALA A 562 55.33 -15.16 -0.36
N GLU A 563 56.21 -16.09 -0.69
CA GLU A 563 57.66 -15.93 -0.62
C GLU A 563 58.16 -14.86 -1.60
N ASP A 564 57.80 -14.96 -2.88
CA ASP A 564 58.12 -13.96 -3.91
C ASP A 564 57.64 -12.56 -3.52
N ALA A 565 56.44 -12.45 -2.96
CA ALA A 565 55.86 -11.19 -2.51
C ALA A 565 56.64 -10.56 -1.35
N ARG A 566 57.29 -11.38 -0.51
CA ARG A 566 58.19 -10.90 0.56
C ARG A 566 59.52 -10.44 -0.01
N GLU A 567 60.10 -11.18 -0.95
CA GLU A 567 61.39 -10.88 -1.56
C GLU A 567 61.32 -9.65 -2.49
N LYS A 568 60.32 -9.60 -3.37
CA LYS A 568 60.13 -8.54 -4.38
C LYS A 568 59.42 -7.30 -3.84
N GLY A 569 59.11 -7.26 -2.53
CA GLY A 569 58.42 -6.15 -1.88
C GLY A 569 57.09 -5.79 -2.56
N SER A 570 56.89 -4.52 -2.90
CA SER A 570 55.66 -3.98 -3.50
C SER A 570 55.44 -4.36 -4.98
N GLY A 571 56.35 -5.12 -5.59
CA GLY A 571 56.25 -5.51 -7.00
C GLY A 571 55.05 -6.42 -7.33
N ILE A 572 54.58 -7.24 -6.37
CA ILE A 572 53.38 -8.08 -6.50
C ILE A 572 52.24 -7.46 -5.68
N ILE A 573 51.13 -7.13 -6.34
CA ILE A 573 50.00 -6.41 -5.74
C ILE A 573 48.78 -7.28 -5.41
N GLY A 574 48.70 -8.48 -6.00
CA GLY A 574 47.59 -9.40 -5.76
C GLY A 574 47.59 -10.60 -6.70
N VAL A 575 46.60 -11.47 -6.51
CA VAL A 575 46.39 -12.70 -7.28
C VAL A 575 45.03 -12.68 -7.97
N VAL A 576 44.97 -13.18 -9.20
CA VAL A 576 43.73 -13.50 -9.93
C VAL A 576 43.73 -14.97 -10.38
N GLY A 577 42.57 -15.54 -10.67
CA GLY A 577 42.45 -16.90 -11.21
C GLY A 577 41.49 -17.76 -10.39
N PHE A 578 41.87 -19.02 -10.16
CA PHE A 578 41.05 -20.00 -9.42
C PHE A 578 39.68 -20.27 -10.08
N SER A 579 39.72 -20.90 -11.25
CA SER A 579 38.53 -21.23 -12.04
C SER A 579 37.67 -22.38 -11.48
N LYS A 580 38.11 -23.10 -10.45
CA LYS A 580 37.34 -24.18 -9.81
C LYS A 580 37.26 -24.01 -8.29
N SER A 581 36.09 -24.26 -7.69
CA SER A 581 35.93 -24.34 -6.24
C SER A 581 36.32 -25.73 -5.74
N LEU A 582 37.57 -25.91 -5.36
CA LEU A 582 38.10 -27.15 -4.80
C LEU A 582 38.70 -26.90 -3.42
N LYS A 583 38.87 -27.94 -2.61
CA LYS A 583 39.48 -27.82 -1.27
C LYS A 583 40.91 -27.26 -1.34
N GLN A 584 41.69 -27.69 -2.32
CA GLN A 584 43.06 -27.24 -2.59
C GLN A 584 43.08 -25.76 -2.99
N THR A 585 42.06 -25.31 -3.74
CA THR A 585 41.90 -23.91 -4.12
C THR A 585 41.54 -23.05 -2.90
N GLN A 586 40.62 -23.53 -2.06
CA GLN A 586 40.28 -22.89 -0.80
C GLN A 586 41.50 -22.77 0.13
N GLU A 587 42.31 -23.81 0.23
CA GLU A 587 43.56 -23.80 1.01
C GLU A 587 44.58 -22.79 0.45
N ALA A 588 44.77 -22.74 -0.87
CA ALA A 588 45.63 -21.75 -1.51
C ALA A 588 45.20 -20.31 -1.19
N VAL A 589 43.88 -20.04 -1.21
CA VAL A 589 43.32 -18.74 -0.80
C VAL A 589 43.67 -18.42 0.65
N ARG A 590 43.53 -19.38 1.59
CA ARG A 590 43.91 -19.17 3.00
C ARG A 590 45.40 -18.82 3.15
N VAL A 591 46.28 -19.48 2.40
CA VAL A 591 47.72 -19.20 2.40
C VAL A 591 47.99 -17.76 1.95
N LEU A 592 47.37 -17.32 0.86
CA LEU A 592 47.52 -15.96 0.33
C LEU A 592 46.94 -14.91 1.29
N GLY A 593 45.77 -15.18 1.89
CA GLY A 593 45.15 -14.31 2.88
C GLY A 593 45.98 -14.17 4.16
N ALA A 594 46.57 -15.26 4.64
CA ALA A 594 47.52 -15.23 5.77
C ALA A 594 48.77 -14.37 5.46
N ALA A 595 49.21 -14.38 4.20
CA ALA A 595 50.28 -13.51 3.69
C ALA A 595 49.82 -12.08 3.36
N ARG A 596 48.54 -11.74 3.60
CA ARG A 596 47.91 -10.45 3.28
C ARG A 596 48.01 -10.07 1.80
N ILE A 597 47.83 -11.05 0.92
CA ILE A 597 47.82 -10.87 -0.53
C ILE A 597 46.36 -10.88 -1.00
N PRO A 598 45.86 -9.79 -1.60
CA PRO A 598 44.50 -9.74 -2.14
C PRO A 598 44.31 -10.77 -3.25
N VAL A 599 43.16 -11.45 -3.26
CA VAL A 599 42.81 -12.46 -4.26
C VAL A 599 41.48 -12.11 -4.91
N VAL A 600 41.41 -12.10 -6.24
CA VAL A 600 40.16 -11.99 -7.00
C VAL A 600 39.94 -13.27 -7.82
N GLY A 601 39.03 -14.11 -7.33
CA GLY A 601 38.59 -15.34 -8.00
C GLY A 601 37.77 -15.05 -9.26
N THR A 602 37.98 -15.84 -10.31
CA THR A 602 37.31 -15.71 -11.60
C THR A 602 35.97 -16.44 -11.61
N THR A 603 35.99 -17.78 -11.56
CA THR A 603 34.86 -18.66 -11.84
C THR A 603 34.47 -19.53 -10.65
N ALA A 604 35.30 -19.64 -9.60
CA ALA A 604 34.93 -20.36 -8.38
C ALA A 604 33.71 -19.73 -7.68
N THR A 605 32.54 -20.36 -7.80
CA THR A 605 31.23 -19.88 -7.33
C THR A 605 30.88 -20.30 -5.89
N ALA A 606 31.52 -21.33 -5.34
CA ALA A 606 31.13 -21.86 -4.03
C ALA A 606 31.23 -20.84 -2.89
N ASP A 607 30.17 -20.67 -2.10
CA ASP A 607 30.09 -19.68 -1.03
C ASP A 607 31.21 -19.93 0.00
N LEU A 608 31.47 -21.21 0.29
CA LEU A 608 32.55 -21.69 1.16
C LEU A 608 33.96 -21.25 0.73
N MET A 609 34.19 -20.79 -0.50
CA MET A 609 35.47 -20.17 -0.88
C MET A 609 35.76 -18.88 -0.11
N GLN A 610 34.75 -18.25 0.51
CA GLN A 610 34.92 -17.06 1.34
C GLN A 610 35.49 -17.39 2.73
N VAL A 611 36.79 -17.69 2.78
CA VAL A 611 37.48 -18.11 4.02
C VAL A 611 38.09 -16.97 4.82
N ASP A 612 38.31 -15.81 4.22
CA ASP A 612 38.88 -14.62 4.86
C ASP A 612 38.42 -13.32 4.18
N GLY A 613 38.95 -12.16 4.61
CA GLY A 613 38.65 -10.84 4.04
C GLY A 613 39.45 -10.45 2.80
N TYR A 614 40.47 -11.23 2.42
CA TYR A 614 41.34 -10.96 1.27
C TYR A 614 40.83 -11.61 -0.02
N TYR A 615 39.92 -12.58 0.08
CA TYR A 615 39.27 -13.18 -1.08
C TYR A 615 38.05 -12.37 -1.55
N ARG A 616 38.07 -12.02 -2.83
CA ARG A 616 36.96 -11.47 -3.61
C ARG A 616 36.71 -12.36 -4.80
N ARG A 617 35.52 -12.27 -5.40
CA ARG A 617 35.23 -12.93 -6.67
C ARG A 617 34.38 -12.06 -7.56
N VAL A 618 34.43 -12.32 -8.86
CA VAL A 618 33.58 -11.64 -9.84
C VAL A 618 32.40 -12.49 -10.32
N ALA A 619 32.49 -13.82 -10.21
CA ALA A 619 31.38 -14.73 -10.44
C ALA A 619 30.28 -14.61 -9.36
N PRO A 620 29.02 -14.98 -9.68
CA PRO A 620 27.98 -15.12 -8.68
C PRO A 620 28.32 -16.22 -7.66
N THR A 621 27.60 -16.21 -6.53
CA THR A 621 27.68 -17.28 -5.52
C THR A 621 26.84 -18.48 -5.92
N ASN A 622 27.18 -19.68 -5.43
CA ASN A 622 26.33 -20.86 -5.54
C ASN A 622 24.94 -20.60 -4.94
N SER A 623 24.85 -19.85 -3.86
CA SER A 623 23.56 -19.44 -3.27
C SER A 623 22.69 -18.62 -4.21
N ARG A 624 23.28 -17.72 -5.00
CA ARG A 624 22.59 -16.93 -6.03
C ARG A 624 22.14 -17.85 -7.16
N GLU A 625 23.05 -18.64 -7.70
CA GLU A 625 22.82 -19.52 -8.85
C GLU A 625 21.70 -20.53 -8.53
N ALA A 626 21.84 -21.28 -7.44
CA ALA A 626 20.85 -22.25 -6.99
C ALA A 626 19.49 -21.63 -6.69
N ALA A 627 19.41 -20.38 -6.22
CA ALA A 627 18.15 -19.69 -6.02
C ALA A 627 17.43 -19.38 -7.34
N VAL A 628 18.18 -18.95 -8.36
CA VAL A 628 17.64 -18.66 -9.69
C VAL A 628 17.21 -19.96 -10.37
N GLU A 629 18.04 -21.00 -10.32
CA GLU A 629 17.76 -22.31 -10.91
C GLU A 629 16.56 -22.99 -10.27
N ALA A 630 16.48 -22.98 -8.93
CA ALA A 630 15.34 -23.56 -8.21
C ALA A 630 14.03 -22.83 -8.54
N ASP A 631 14.04 -21.50 -8.57
CA ASP A 631 12.85 -20.70 -8.95
C ASP A 631 12.45 -20.96 -10.41
N PHE A 632 13.43 -21.08 -11.30
CA PHE A 632 13.22 -21.43 -12.71
C PHE A 632 12.58 -22.80 -12.88
N ALA A 633 13.11 -23.84 -12.23
CA ALA A 633 12.56 -25.18 -12.33
C ALA A 633 11.18 -25.30 -11.68
N HIS A 634 10.98 -24.63 -10.53
CA HIS A 634 9.73 -24.69 -9.77
C HIS A 634 8.58 -23.91 -10.42
N ARG A 635 8.88 -22.83 -11.16
CA ARG A 635 7.85 -21.92 -11.70
C ARG A 635 7.80 -21.83 -13.22
N GLY A 636 8.90 -22.12 -13.89
CA GLY A 636 9.02 -22.05 -15.34
C GLY A 636 8.43 -23.28 -16.01
N ASN A 637 7.81 -23.10 -17.19
CA ASN A 637 7.28 -24.21 -17.98
C ASN A 637 8.42 -24.94 -18.70
N VAL A 638 9.09 -25.84 -17.97
CA VAL A 638 10.29 -26.57 -18.42
C VAL A 638 10.04 -28.06 -18.66
N MET A 639 8.95 -28.60 -18.12
CA MET A 639 8.58 -30.01 -18.28
C MET A 639 7.63 -30.17 -19.47
N ASP A 640 8.15 -30.67 -20.58
CA ASP A 640 7.40 -31.00 -21.80
C ASP A 640 6.59 -32.29 -21.61
N ASP A 641 5.31 -32.26 -22.00
CA ASP A 641 4.41 -33.42 -21.97
C ASP A 641 4.40 -34.22 -23.29
N GLY A 642 5.21 -33.83 -24.27
CA GLY A 642 5.29 -34.46 -25.59
C GLY A 642 4.27 -33.92 -26.60
N THR A 643 3.35 -33.06 -26.17
CA THR A 643 2.35 -32.39 -27.03
C THR A 643 2.76 -30.96 -27.40
N GLY A 644 3.98 -30.56 -27.04
CA GLY A 644 4.48 -29.20 -27.18
C GLY A 644 3.93 -28.23 -26.14
N ARG A 645 3.30 -28.77 -25.08
CA ARG A 645 2.87 -28.02 -23.90
C ARG A 645 3.81 -28.34 -22.76
N CYS A 646 4.20 -27.30 -22.04
CA CYS A 646 5.07 -27.42 -20.89
C CYS A 646 4.39 -27.00 -19.60
N SER A 647 4.97 -27.45 -18.51
CA SER A 647 4.52 -27.13 -17.16
C SER A 647 5.70 -27.05 -16.19
N PRO A 648 5.52 -26.49 -14.98
CA PRO A 648 6.59 -26.46 -14.00
C PRO A 648 6.94 -27.84 -13.45
N ALA A 649 8.16 -28.02 -12.98
CA ALA A 649 8.57 -29.26 -12.34
C ALA A 649 7.79 -29.48 -11.03
N ARG A 650 7.31 -30.71 -10.80
CA ARG A 650 6.61 -31.09 -9.56
C ARG A 650 7.51 -31.81 -8.57
N ALA A 651 8.55 -32.45 -9.08
CA ALA A 651 9.58 -33.11 -8.30
C ALA A 651 10.95 -32.79 -8.92
N ALA A 652 12.01 -33.00 -8.14
CA ALA A 652 13.37 -32.87 -8.61
C ALA A 652 14.21 -34.04 -8.10
N VAL A 653 15.14 -34.48 -8.95
CA VAL A 653 16.25 -35.36 -8.56
C VAL A 653 17.52 -34.55 -8.65
N VAL A 654 18.22 -34.41 -7.54
CA VAL A 654 19.48 -33.67 -7.46
C VAL A 654 20.63 -34.66 -7.55
N VAL A 655 21.50 -34.52 -8.54
CA VAL A 655 22.73 -35.32 -8.66
C VAL A 655 23.92 -34.46 -8.25
N LYS A 656 24.70 -34.90 -7.26
CA LYS A 656 25.87 -34.16 -6.76
C LYS A 656 27.04 -35.08 -6.39
N ASP A 657 28.25 -34.54 -6.39
CA ASP A 657 29.45 -35.18 -5.83
C ASP A 657 29.76 -34.60 -4.44
N PRO A 658 29.60 -35.38 -3.35
CA PRO A 658 29.87 -34.90 -1.99
C PRO A 658 31.36 -34.62 -1.71
N ARG A 659 32.28 -35.00 -2.60
CA ARG A 659 33.72 -34.72 -2.46
C ARG A 659 34.16 -33.45 -3.20
N ASP A 660 33.36 -32.96 -4.13
CA ASP A 660 33.62 -31.72 -4.87
C ASP A 660 32.91 -30.55 -4.18
N LEU A 661 33.68 -29.52 -3.77
CA LEU A 661 33.16 -28.40 -2.97
C LEU A 661 32.10 -27.58 -3.72
N TYR A 662 32.22 -27.43 -5.04
CA TYR A 662 31.21 -26.77 -5.86
C TYR A 662 29.94 -27.62 -5.92
N SER A 663 30.09 -28.89 -6.27
CA SER A 663 28.97 -29.80 -6.54
C SER A 663 28.11 -30.05 -5.30
N ASP A 664 28.78 -30.32 -4.16
CA ASP A 664 28.09 -30.60 -2.91
C ASP A 664 27.23 -29.43 -2.44
N GLU A 665 27.80 -28.22 -2.51
CA GLU A 665 27.17 -27.01 -2.02
C GLU A 665 26.02 -26.56 -2.94
N ILE A 666 26.23 -26.47 -4.26
CA ILE A 666 25.18 -26.01 -5.17
C ILE A 666 23.99 -26.99 -5.23
N GLY A 667 24.26 -28.30 -5.20
CA GLY A 667 23.23 -29.34 -5.13
C GLY A 667 22.40 -29.23 -3.85
N THR A 668 23.04 -29.01 -2.71
CA THR A 668 22.35 -28.82 -1.42
C THR A 668 21.51 -27.54 -1.42
N LEU A 669 22.07 -26.43 -1.90
CA LEU A 669 21.42 -25.13 -1.97
C LEU A 669 20.25 -25.08 -2.95
N PHE A 670 20.30 -25.86 -4.04
CA PHE A 670 19.16 -26.05 -4.94
C PHE A 670 18.06 -26.84 -4.24
N ALA A 671 18.45 -27.94 -3.56
CA ALA A 671 17.49 -28.81 -2.90
C ALA A 671 16.68 -28.08 -1.82
N GLU A 672 17.32 -27.18 -1.08
CA GLU A 672 16.68 -26.32 -0.08
C GLU A 672 15.69 -25.30 -0.68
N ARG A 673 15.90 -24.88 -1.93
CA ARG A 673 15.15 -23.77 -2.55
C ARG A 673 14.07 -24.20 -3.54
N PHE A 674 14.08 -25.44 -4.04
CA PHE A 674 13.13 -25.93 -5.05
C PHE A 674 11.65 -25.96 -4.59
N GLY A 675 11.39 -25.83 -3.29
CA GLY A 675 10.04 -25.66 -2.71
C GLY A 675 9.29 -26.97 -2.42
N ALA A 676 9.54 -28.04 -3.18
CA ALA A 676 9.20 -29.42 -2.82
C ALA A 676 10.47 -30.15 -2.36
N ARG A 677 10.36 -31.19 -1.52
CA ARG A 677 11.52 -31.96 -1.03
C ARG A 677 12.10 -32.82 -2.17
N PRO A 678 13.28 -32.51 -2.72
CA PRO A 678 13.86 -33.30 -3.82
C PRO A 678 14.44 -34.61 -3.31
N PHE A 679 14.70 -35.53 -4.24
CA PHE A 679 15.49 -36.72 -3.96
C PHE A 679 16.94 -36.47 -4.40
N THR A 680 17.90 -36.69 -3.52
CA THR A 680 19.32 -36.46 -3.81
C THR A 680 20.05 -37.78 -4.07
N LEU A 681 20.78 -37.82 -5.18
CA LEU A 681 21.68 -38.91 -5.57
C LEU A 681 23.13 -38.41 -5.46
N GLU A 682 23.92 -39.07 -4.61
CA GLU A 682 25.34 -38.79 -4.44
C GLU A 682 26.18 -39.75 -5.26
N TYR A 683 27.06 -39.22 -6.11
CA TYR A 683 28.00 -40.00 -6.90
C TYR A 683 29.37 -39.31 -6.95
N THR A 684 30.44 -40.08 -6.67
CA THR A 684 31.82 -39.59 -6.72
C THR A 684 32.61 -40.38 -7.77
N PRO A 685 33.16 -39.72 -8.81
CA PRO A 685 33.94 -40.41 -9.85
C PRO A 685 35.19 -41.10 -9.31
N GLY A 686 35.47 -42.31 -9.83
CA GLY A 686 36.67 -43.09 -9.48
C GLY A 686 36.74 -43.58 -8.02
N GLY A 687 35.68 -43.38 -7.23
CA GLY A 687 35.61 -43.89 -5.88
C GLY A 687 35.35 -45.40 -5.87
N ARG A 688 36.35 -46.21 -5.47
CA ARG A 688 36.01 -47.44 -4.73
C ARG A 688 35.33 -46.99 -3.44
N GLY A 689 34.18 -47.57 -3.08
CA GLY A 689 33.40 -47.32 -1.86
C GLY A 689 34.23 -47.29 -0.57
N GLY A 690 35.00 -46.22 -0.39
CA GLY A 690 36.07 -46.10 0.58
C GLY A 690 35.60 -45.25 1.74
N GLY A 691 35.09 -45.91 2.78
CA GLY A 691 35.51 -45.68 4.16
C GLY A 691 35.25 -44.33 4.83
N LEU A 692 34.37 -43.47 4.32
CA LEU A 692 33.83 -42.35 5.11
C LEU A 692 32.45 -42.74 5.66
N GLY A 693 32.46 -43.41 6.82
CA GLY A 693 31.33 -43.59 7.72
C GLY A 693 30.21 -44.52 7.22
N GLN A 694 30.43 -45.84 7.26
CA GLN A 694 29.34 -46.77 7.59
C GLN A 694 28.85 -46.38 8.99
N GLY A 695 27.75 -45.64 9.09
CA GLY A 695 27.23 -45.20 10.39
C GLY A 695 26.16 -44.12 10.36
N GLN A 696 25.92 -43.45 9.23
CA GLN A 696 24.72 -42.62 9.08
C GLN A 696 23.72 -43.37 8.23
N SER A 697 22.63 -43.81 8.85
CA SER A 697 21.43 -44.24 8.12
C SER A 697 21.10 -43.20 7.04
N PRO A 698 20.65 -43.61 5.83
CA PRO A 698 20.26 -42.67 4.80
C PRO A 698 19.31 -41.64 5.41
N LYS A 699 19.67 -40.36 5.35
CA LYS A 699 18.70 -39.31 5.62
C LYS A 699 17.59 -39.48 4.60
N ASP A 700 16.32 -39.45 5.02
CA ASP A 700 15.18 -39.58 4.13
C ASP A 700 15.36 -38.71 2.88
N GLY A 701 15.32 -39.33 1.70
CA GLY A 701 15.47 -38.63 0.41
C GLY A 701 16.91 -38.47 -0.11
N VAL A 702 17.92 -39.12 0.50
CA VAL A 702 19.30 -39.15 -0.04
C VAL A 702 19.74 -40.60 -0.28
N ALA A 703 20.32 -40.90 -1.44
CA ALA A 703 20.95 -42.19 -1.72
C ALA A 703 22.31 -42.01 -2.39
N ARG A 704 23.28 -42.86 -2.01
CA ARG A 704 24.59 -42.93 -2.64
C ARG A 704 24.59 -43.99 -3.74
N LYS A 705 25.34 -43.72 -4.82
CA LYS A 705 25.51 -44.60 -5.98
C LYS A 705 26.99 -44.84 -6.23
N GLU A 706 27.33 -46.08 -6.57
CA GLU A 706 28.73 -46.50 -6.72
C GLU A 706 29.17 -46.48 -8.20
N SER A 707 28.22 -46.44 -9.14
CA SER A 707 28.48 -46.37 -10.59
C SER A 707 27.54 -45.40 -11.31
N ILE A 708 27.92 -45.02 -12.54
CA ILE A 708 27.09 -44.18 -13.42
C ILE A 708 25.84 -44.94 -13.86
N GLY A 709 25.93 -46.23 -14.19
CA GLY A 709 24.77 -47.06 -14.49
C GLY A 709 23.75 -47.09 -13.34
N GLU A 710 24.19 -47.32 -12.10
CA GLU A 710 23.29 -47.29 -10.94
C GLU A 710 22.65 -45.91 -10.70
N LEU A 711 23.36 -44.84 -11.06
CA LEU A 711 22.86 -43.47 -11.02
C LEU A 711 21.80 -43.26 -12.11
N ALA A 712 22.06 -43.72 -13.34
CA ALA A 712 21.14 -43.67 -14.47
C ALA A 712 19.84 -44.42 -14.19
N ASP A 713 19.93 -45.66 -13.66
CA ASP A 713 18.78 -46.46 -13.25
C ASP A 713 17.96 -45.73 -12.17
N ALA A 714 18.62 -45.18 -11.15
CA ALA A 714 17.93 -44.48 -10.09
C ALA A 714 17.21 -43.21 -10.58
N VAL A 715 17.78 -42.49 -11.56
CA VAL A 715 17.09 -41.38 -12.22
C VAL A 715 15.90 -41.91 -13.03
N CYS A 716 16.09 -42.96 -13.83
CA CYS A 716 15.06 -43.57 -14.65
C CYS A 716 13.83 -44.02 -13.83
N GLU A 717 14.04 -44.69 -12.69
CA GLU A 717 12.98 -45.08 -11.75
C GLU A 717 12.12 -43.88 -11.32
N ARG A 718 12.77 -42.75 -11.00
CA ARG A 718 12.12 -41.55 -10.44
C ARG A 718 11.32 -40.79 -11.49
N ILE A 719 11.89 -40.62 -12.69
CA ILE A 719 11.17 -39.98 -13.79
C ILE A 719 10.00 -40.86 -14.29
N THR A 720 10.12 -42.19 -14.18
CA THR A 720 9.04 -43.12 -14.51
C THR A 720 7.91 -43.02 -13.49
N ALA A 721 8.24 -42.96 -12.20
CA ALA A 721 7.26 -42.77 -11.13
C ALA A 721 6.55 -41.40 -11.22
N ASN A 722 7.26 -40.36 -11.65
CA ASN A 722 6.69 -39.03 -11.83
C ASN A 722 7.31 -38.34 -13.07
N PRO A 723 6.60 -38.31 -14.22
CA PRO A 723 7.10 -37.69 -15.45
C PRO A 723 7.38 -36.19 -15.36
N ARG A 724 6.87 -35.49 -14.32
CA ARG A 724 7.14 -34.07 -14.06
C ARG A 724 8.32 -33.88 -13.10
N THR A 725 9.33 -34.73 -13.21
CA THR A 725 10.56 -34.70 -12.42
C THR A 725 11.68 -34.08 -13.24
N VAL A 726 12.22 -32.95 -12.78
CA VAL A 726 13.44 -32.37 -13.36
C VAL A 726 14.67 -33.04 -12.76
N VAL A 727 15.70 -33.31 -13.56
CA VAL A 727 17.01 -33.67 -13.04
C VAL A 727 17.83 -32.41 -12.88
N TYR A 728 18.19 -32.08 -11.64
CA TYR A 728 19.15 -31.02 -11.36
C TYR A 728 20.56 -31.62 -11.29
N TRP A 729 21.39 -31.30 -12.27
CA TRP A 729 22.74 -31.80 -12.38
C TRP A 729 23.75 -30.82 -11.77
N ALA A 730 24.17 -31.09 -10.54
CA ALA A 730 25.18 -30.31 -9.83
C ALA A 730 26.60 -30.88 -9.99
N SER A 731 26.77 -32.02 -10.68
CA SER A 731 28.09 -32.64 -10.88
C SER A 731 28.81 -32.08 -12.12
N ARG A 732 30.03 -32.55 -12.39
CA ARG A 732 30.87 -32.04 -13.48
C ARG A 732 30.37 -32.50 -14.86
N ALA A 733 30.63 -31.69 -15.88
CA ALA A 733 30.19 -31.94 -17.26
C ALA A 733 30.70 -33.26 -17.88
N LEU A 734 31.92 -33.70 -17.55
CA LEU A 734 32.43 -35.00 -17.98
C LEU A 734 31.54 -36.15 -17.48
N GLN A 735 31.11 -36.08 -16.22
CA GLN A 735 30.24 -37.09 -15.61
C GLN A 735 28.83 -37.03 -16.16
N PHE A 736 28.38 -35.84 -16.59
CA PHE A 736 27.09 -35.68 -17.23
C PHE A 736 27.05 -36.41 -18.58
N SER A 737 28.11 -36.29 -19.37
CA SER A 737 28.22 -36.95 -20.68
C SER A 737 28.12 -38.46 -20.52
N ALA A 738 28.93 -39.04 -19.61
CA ALA A 738 28.87 -40.47 -19.30
C ALA A 738 27.52 -40.92 -18.72
N PHE A 739 26.86 -40.09 -17.90
CA PHE A 739 25.50 -40.37 -17.42
C PHE A 739 24.47 -40.40 -18.55
N LEU A 740 24.57 -39.50 -19.53
CA LEU A 740 23.63 -39.47 -20.64
C LEU A 740 23.79 -40.70 -21.55
N ASP A 741 25.02 -41.20 -21.72
CA ASP A 741 25.29 -42.42 -22.47
C ASP A 741 24.63 -43.63 -21.79
N ASP A 742 24.88 -43.81 -20.48
CA ASP A 742 24.24 -44.89 -19.73
C ASP A 742 22.71 -44.73 -19.66
N PHE A 743 22.21 -43.52 -19.47
CA PHE A 743 20.77 -43.26 -19.40
C PHE A 743 20.07 -43.59 -20.73
N GLY A 744 20.67 -43.17 -21.86
CA GLY A 744 20.12 -43.33 -23.20
C GLY A 744 20.10 -44.79 -23.66
N ASP A 745 21.18 -45.54 -23.38
CA ASP A 745 21.41 -46.84 -24.00
C ASP A 745 21.24 -48.03 -23.04
N ASN A 746 21.38 -47.80 -21.73
CA ASN A 746 21.54 -48.87 -20.74
C ASN A 746 20.45 -48.91 -19.65
N THR A 747 19.38 -48.12 -19.77
CA THR A 747 18.27 -48.11 -18.79
C THR A 747 16.91 -48.44 -19.41
N ALA A 748 15.91 -48.74 -18.58
CA ALA A 748 14.51 -48.89 -19.02
C ALA A 748 13.87 -47.59 -19.54
N CYS A 749 14.61 -46.48 -19.56
CA CYS A 749 14.20 -45.18 -20.06
C CYS A 749 14.78 -44.84 -21.44
N GLU A 750 15.32 -45.82 -22.17
CA GLU A 750 15.76 -45.66 -23.56
C GLU A 750 14.71 -44.91 -24.41
N GLY A 751 15.14 -43.88 -25.13
CA GLY A 751 14.29 -43.01 -25.96
C GLY A 751 13.32 -42.10 -25.21
N ARG A 752 13.27 -42.13 -23.87
CA ARG A 752 12.39 -41.27 -23.06
C ARG A 752 12.95 -39.85 -22.97
N LYS A 753 12.06 -38.85 -23.05
CA LYS A 753 12.41 -37.46 -22.81
C LYS A 753 12.97 -37.23 -21.41
N LEU A 754 14.09 -36.52 -21.34
CA LEU A 754 14.75 -36.14 -20.09
C LEU A 754 14.92 -34.61 -20.04
N THR A 755 14.33 -33.97 -19.03
CA THR A 755 14.60 -32.55 -18.74
C THR A 755 15.69 -32.43 -17.69
N VAL A 756 16.81 -31.81 -18.05
CA VAL A 756 17.93 -31.54 -17.15
C VAL A 756 18.11 -30.04 -16.99
N LEU A 757 18.34 -29.60 -15.75
CA LEU A 757 18.84 -28.27 -15.42
C LEU A 757 20.20 -28.43 -14.73
N GLY A 758 21.23 -27.75 -15.19
CA GLY A 758 22.54 -27.81 -14.56
C GLY A 758 23.22 -26.45 -14.43
N GLY A 759 24.27 -26.43 -13.61
CA GLY A 759 25.05 -25.23 -13.36
C GLY A 759 26.00 -24.87 -14.51
N ASN A 760 26.79 -23.82 -14.27
CA ASN A 760 27.66 -23.20 -15.27
C ASN A 760 28.77 -24.13 -15.80
N ASP A 761 29.09 -25.21 -15.10
CA ASP A 761 30.08 -26.21 -15.50
C ASP A 761 29.70 -26.90 -16.83
N LEU A 762 28.41 -27.02 -17.15
CA LEU A 762 27.92 -27.66 -18.38
C LEU A 762 28.09 -26.79 -19.64
N THR A 763 28.33 -25.49 -19.48
CA THR A 763 28.25 -24.48 -20.56
C THR A 763 29.20 -24.79 -21.71
N THR A 764 30.48 -25.02 -21.42
CA THR A 764 31.49 -25.23 -22.47
C THR A 764 31.19 -26.48 -23.30
N ALA A 765 30.80 -27.58 -22.65
CA ALA A 765 30.42 -28.82 -23.33
C ALA A 765 29.15 -28.64 -24.19
N ALA A 766 28.13 -27.95 -23.66
CA ALA A 766 26.91 -27.65 -24.40
C ALA A 766 27.19 -26.78 -25.64
N LEU A 767 28.01 -25.72 -25.49
CA LEU A 767 28.41 -24.85 -26.59
C LEU A 767 29.30 -25.56 -27.62
N ALA A 768 30.08 -26.56 -27.21
CA ALA A 768 30.87 -27.40 -28.11
C ALA A 768 30.03 -28.44 -28.87
N GLY A 769 28.72 -28.52 -28.64
CA GLY A 769 27.83 -29.47 -29.28
C GLY A 769 27.95 -30.90 -28.73
N GLU A 770 28.43 -31.08 -27.49
CA GLU A 770 28.55 -32.39 -26.83
C GLU A 770 27.22 -33.14 -26.79
N TYR A 771 26.12 -32.40 -26.61
CA TYR A 771 24.78 -32.98 -26.42
C TYR A 771 23.90 -32.93 -27.68
N ALA A 772 24.49 -32.58 -28.83
CA ALA A 772 23.74 -32.29 -30.05
C ALA A 772 23.06 -33.51 -30.69
N ASP A 773 23.56 -34.71 -30.40
CA ASP A 773 23.07 -36.00 -30.91
C ASP A 773 22.02 -36.66 -29.99
N ARG A 774 21.54 -35.95 -28.97
CA ARG A 774 20.60 -36.48 -27.97
C ARG A 774 19.23 -35.76 -28.08
N PRO A 775 18.39 -36.06 -29.09
CA PRO A 775 17.11 -35.36 -29.33
C PRO A 775 16.06 -35.61 -28.23
N TRP A 776 16.29 -36.58 -27.36
CA TRP A 776 15.46 -36.85 -26.17
C TRP A 776 15.84 -35.97 -24.97
N LEU A 777 16.98 -35.27 -25.02
CA LEU A 777 17.45 -34.41 -23.95
C LEU A 777 16.93 -32.98 -24.12
N ARG A 778 16.24 -32.48 -23.11
CA ARG A 778 15.93 -31.05 -22.95
C ARG A 778 16.86 -30.46 -21.90
N LEU A 779 17.93 -29.81 -22.35
CA LEU A 779 18.98 -29.28 -21.48
C LEU A 779 18.82 -27.77 -21.23
N TYR A 780 18.74 -27.41 -19.96
CA TYR A 780 18.92 -26.05 -19.48
C TYR A 780 20.23 -25.96 -18.69
N HIS A 781 21.01 -24.91 -18.90
CA HIS A 781 22.21 -24.67 -18.11
C HIS A 781 22.41 -23.19 -17.80
N THR A 782 23.04 -22.87 -16.67
CA THR A 782 23.37 -21.49 -16.33
C THR A 782 24.63 -21.02 -17.06
N VAL A 783 24.72 -19.70 -17.28
CA VAL A 783 25.92 -19.00 -17.73
C VAL A 783 25.96 -17.62 -17.07
N HIS A 784 27.15 -17.05 -16.95
CA HIS A 784 27.37 -15.79 -16.21
C HIS A 784 27.47 -14.56 -17.12
N VAL A 785 27.13 -14.71 -18.40
CA VAL A 785 27.11 -13.64 -19.42
C VAL A 785 25.88 -13.76 -20.29
N LEU A 786 25.47 -12.66 -20.91
CA LEU A 786 24.55 -12.74 -22.04
C LEU A 786 25.33 -13.16 -23.29
N PRO A 787 24.71 -13.92 -24.22
CA PRO A 787 25.33 -14.25 -25.49
C PRO A 787 25.77 -12.99 -26.26
N ALA A 788 26.87 -13.10 -27.00
CA ALA A 788 27.37 -12.08 -27.89
C ALA A 788 26.29 -11.64 -28.90
N GLY A 789 26.26 -10.34 -29.18
CA GLY A 789 25.23 -9.74 -30.05
C GLY A 789 23.87 -9.53 -29.37
N HIS A 790 23.66 -10.02 -28.14
CA HIS A 790 22.40 -9.76 -27.43
C HIS A 790 22.18 -8.25 -27.22
N PRO A 791 20.98 -7.71 -27.51
CA PRO A 791 20.74 -6.25 -27.55
C PRO A 791 20.91 -5.55 -26.20
N ARG A 792 20.84 -6.31 -25.10
CA ARG A 792 21.00 -5.81 -23.72
C ARG A 792 22.44 -5.80 -23.20
N LEU A 793 23.43 -6.18 -24.02
CA LEU A 793 24.83 -6.08 -23.64
C LEU A 793 25.20 -4.61 -23.36
N SER A 794 26.00 -4.39 -22.32
CA SER A 794 26.62 -3.09 -22.07
C SER A 794 27.66 -2.75 -23.13
N ASP A 795 28.03 -1.48 -23.27
CA ASP A 795 29.05 -1.09 -24.26
C ASP A 795 30.43 -1.67 -23.95
N ILE A 796 30.77 -1.86 -22.67
CA ILE A 796 31.99 -2.58 -22.26
C ILE A 796 31.92 -4.05 -22.69
N ALA A 797 30.79 -4.72 -22.51
CA ALA A 797 30.62 -6.11 -22.94
C ALA A 797 30.66 -6.24 -24.48
N LYS A 798 30.07 -5.30 -25.22
CA LYS A 798 30.17 -5.23 -26.68
C LYS A 798 31.62 -5.04 -27.13
N LYS A 799 32.36 -4.11 -26.51
CA LYS A 799 33.78 -3.89 -26.79
C LYS A 799 34.62 -5.13 -26.51
N PHE A 800 34.42 -5.76 -25.34
CA PHE A 800 35.08 -7.03 -25.00
C PHE A 800 34.83 -8.10 -26.07
N ASN A 801 33.57 -8.29 -26.49
CA ASN A 801 33.23 -9.27 -27.51
C ASN A 801 33.84 -8.95 -28.88
N ALA A 802 33.93 -7.66 -29.25
CA ALA A 802 34.58 -7.23 -30.49
C ALA A 802 36.11 -7.47 -30.44
N ASP A 803 36.75 -7.12 -29.32
CA ASP A 803 38.18 -7.35 -29.11
C ASP A 803 38.50 -8.86 -29.06
N TYR A 804 37.65 -9.66 -28.42
CA TYR A 804 37.77 -11.12 -28.42
C TYR A 804 37.65 -11.69 -29.83
N ALA A 805 36.62 -11.28 -30.57
CA ALA A 805 36.38 -11.76 -31.93
C ALA A 805 37.51 -11.39 -32.90
N ARG A 806 38.14 -10.23 -32.72
CA ARG A 806 39.30 -9.81 -33.51
C ARG A 806 40.51 -10.72 -33.30
N ASP A 807 40.76 -11.10 -32.06
CA ASP A 807 42.00 -11.79 -31.69
C ASP A 807 41.89 -13.32 -31.80
N PHE A 808 40.70 -13.88 -31.55
CA PHE A 808 40.47 -15.31 -31.44
C PHE A 808 39.41 -15.86 -32.39
N GLY A 809 38.69 -14.98 -33.11
CA GLY A 809 37.67 -15.34 -34.08
C GLY A 809 36.24 -15.09 -33.60
N SER A 810 35.36 -14.73 -34.55
CA SER A 810 33.96 -14.38 -34.28
C SER A 810 33.04 -15.58 -34.00
N HIS A 811 33.51 -16.80 -34.21
CA HIS A 811 32.76 -18.04 -33.97
C HIS A 811 33.38 -18.89 -32.85
N ASP A 812 34.39 -18.37 -32.15
CA ASP A 812 35.00 -19.07 -31.03
C ASP A 812 34.00 -19.19 -29.87
N LEU A 813 33.76 -20.43 -29.44
CA LEU A 813 32.72 -20.78 -28.46
C LEU A 813 32.93 -20.13 -27.09
N TRP A 814 34.17 -19.81 -26.71
CA TRP A 814 34.45 -19.21 -25.40
C TRP A 814 34.06 -17.74 -25.30
N ARG A 815 33.70 -17.11 -26.41
CA ARG A 815 33.08 -15.79 -26.40
C ARG A 815 31.75 -15.80 -25.64
N ASP A 816 31.02 -16.92 -25.72
CA ASP A 816 29.68 -17.09 -25.15
C ASP A 816 29.66 -17.90 -23.84
N ASP A 817 30.78 -18.55 -23.48
CA ASP A 817 30.94 -19.37 -22.26
C ASP A 817 31.06 -18.53 -20.96
N GLY A 818 31.46 -17.26 -21.08
CA GLY A 818 31.54 -16.32 -19.97
C GLY A 818 32.78 -16.41 -19.08
N ARG A 819 33.54 -17.51 -19.10
CA ARG A 819 34.80 -17.65 -18.33
C ARG A 819 35.85 -16.60 -18.70
N ALA A 820 36.00 -16.30 -19.99
CA ALA A 820 36.91 -15.25 -20.46
C ALA A 820 36.48 -13.86 -19.96
N ALA A 821 35.18 -13.56 -19.97
CA ALA A 821 34.65 -12.28 -19.49
C ALA A 821 34.80 -12.13 -17.96
N LEU A 822 34.63 -13.22 -17.20
CA LEU A 822 34.90 -13.23 -15.76
C LEU A 822 36.39 -13.01 -15.46
N ALA A 823 37.28 -13.69 -16.18
CA ALA A 823 38.72 -13.50 -16.02
C ALA A 823 39.16 -12.07 -16.37
N TYR A 824 38.57 -11.49 -17.43
CA TYR A 824 38.72 -10.09 -17.77
C TYR A 824 38.30 -9.17 -16.61
N ASP A 825 37.11 -9.39 -16.06
CA ASP A 825 36.56 -8.58 -14.96
C ASP A 825 37.36 -8.71 -13.65
N ALA A 826 37.97 -9.87 -13.39
CA ALA A 826 38.84 -10.05 -12.23
C ALA A 826 40.08 -9.14 -12.30
N MET A 827 40.69 -9.04 -13.49
CA MET A 827 41.78 -8.10 -13.76
C MET A 827 41.29 -6.63 -13.64
N GLN A 828 40.12 -6.30 -14.19
CA GLN A 828 39.54 -4.96 -14.07
C GLN A 828 39.33 -4.54 -12.62
N LEU A 829 38.89 -5.46 -11.75
CA LEU A 829 38.66 -5.21 -10.32
C LEU A 829 39.99 -4.96 -9.59
N MET A 830 41.01 -5.78 -9.85
CA MET A 830 42.35 -5.62 -9.27
C MET A 830 43.00 -4.29 -9.71
N ALA A 831 42.91 -3.97 -11.00
CA ALA A 831 43.46 -2.75 -11.57
C ALA A 831 42.78 -1.49 -11.05
N GLU A 832 41.44 -1.50 -10.89
CA GLU A 832 40.71 -0.38 -10.31
C GLU A 832 41.14 -0.12 -8.86
N ALA A 833 41.36 -1.17 -8.06
CA ALA A 833 41.90 -1.03 -6.72
C ALA A 833 43.32 -0.45 -6.71
N ALA A 834 44.20 -0.93 -7.60
CA ALA A 834 45.56 -0.44 -7.77
C ALA A 834 45.61 1.04 -8.19
N ASN A 835 44.79 1.43 -9.16
CA ASN A 835 44.70 2.81 -9.63
C ASN A 835 44.20 3.76 -8.54
N ARG A 836 43.27 3.30 -7.68
CA ARG A 836 42.84 4.10 -6.52
C ARG A 836 43.94 4.26 -5.49
N ALA A 837 44.67 3.18 -5.18
CA ALA A 837 45.81 3.23 -4.27
C ALA A 837 46.88 4.20 -4.78
N PHE A 838 47.18 4.13 -6.07
CA PHE A 838 48.15 5.00 -6.73
C PHE A 838 47.74 6.47 -6.64
N ARG A 839 46.54 6.84 -7.08
CA ARG A 839 46.03 8.22 -7.00
C ARG A 839 45.99 8.80 -5.59
N SER A 840 45.98 7.96 -4.56
CA SER A 840 45.87 8.41 -3.16
C SER A 840 47.23 8.55 -2.48
N THR A 841 48.26 7.82 -2.94
CA THR A 841 49.53 7.70 -2.20
C THR A 841 50.78 7.79 -3.09
N ASP A 842 50.61 7.98 -4.41
CA ASP A 842 51.65 7.89 -5.45
C ASP A 842 52.47 6.59 -5.40
N ASN A 843 51.94 5.56 -4.72
CA ASN A 843 52.52 4.24 -4.61
C ASN A 843 51.39 3.19 -4.62
N VAL A 844 51.75 1.95 -4.94
CA VAL A 844 50.82 0.82 -4.95
C VAL A 844 51.43 -0.28 -4.10
N GLU A 845 50.88 -0.41 -2.89
CA GLU A 845 51.18 -1.50 -1.97
C GLU A 845 49.98 -2.44 -1.83
N ARG A 846 50.24 -3.71 -1.52
CA ARG A 846 49.19 -4.74 -1.32
C ARG A 846 48.14 -4.31 -0.30
N SER A 847 48.57 -3.69 0.80
CA SER A 847 47.70 -3.14 1.85
C SER A 847 46.73 -2.09 1.28
N ASN A 848 47.22 -1.16 0.45
CA ASN A 848 46.40 -0.11 -0.14
C ASN A 848 45.46 -0.66 -1.22
N VAL A 849 45.90 -1.67 -1.98
CA VAL A 849 45.04 -2.41 -2.92
C VAL A 849 43.91 -3.12 -2.17
N GLN A 850 44.22 -3.81 -1.07
CA GLN A 850 43.22 -4.42 -0.20
C GLN A 850 42.22 -3.39 0.33
N ILE A 851 42.69 -2.25 0.83
CA ILE A 851 41.82 -1.15 1.29
C ILE A 851 40.93 -0.64 0.15
N GLY A 852 41.47 -0.51 -1.07
CA GLY A 852 40.72 -0.15 -2.26
C GLY A 852 39.59 -1.12 -2.58
N LEU A 853 39.86 -2.42 -2.46
CA LEU A 853 38.85 -3.48 -2.57
C LEU A 853 37.83 -3.38 -1.42
N ASP A 854 38.25 -3.19 -0.17
CA ASP A 854 37.38 -3.08 1.03
C ASP A 854 36.46 -1.87 1.01
N ASN A 855 36.91 -0.75 0.44
CA ASN A 855 36.08 0.44 0.25
C ASN A 855 34.96 0.24 -0.79
N GLY A 856 35.06 -0.82 -1.58
CA GLY A 856 34.06 -1.20 -2.57
C GLY A 856 34.31 -0.56 -3.94
N ILE A 857 34.03 -1.32 -4.99
CA ILE A 857 34.24 -0.94 -6.38
C ILE A 857 32.94 -1.11 -7.16
N ARG A 858 32.62 -0.07 -7.93
CA ARG A 858 31.50 -0.01 -8.85
C ARG A 858 32.03 0.26 -10.24
N LYS A 859 31.98 -0.75 -11.11
CA LYS A 859 32.54 -0.66 -12.47
C LYS A 859 31.71 -1.50 -13.43
N GLN A 860 31.52 -0.99 -14.65
CA GLN A 860 30.95 -1.81 -15.71
C GLN A 860 31.97 -2.85 -16.16
N GLY A 861 31.60 -4.12 -16.12
CA GLY A 861 32.41 -5.26 -16.57
C GLY A 861 31.90 -5.88 -17.86
N ALA A 862 32.72 -6.75 -18.45
CA ALA A 862 32.41 -7.58 -19.61
C ALA A 862 31.34 -8.62 -19.27
N SER A 863 31.37 -9.18 -18.06
CA SER A 863 30.36 -10.14 -17.57
C SER A 863 29.17 -9.46 -16.85
N GLY A 864 29.00 -8.16 -17.01
CA GLY A 864 27.96 -7.35 -16.38
C GLY A 864 28.49 -6.40 -15.31
N TYR A 865 27.60 -5.79 -14.53
CA TYR A 865 27.98 -4.75 -13.59
C TYR A 865 28.66 -5.32 -12.34
N LEU A 866 29.81 -4.76 -11.97
CA LEU A 866 30.57 -5.11 -10.78
C LEU A 866 30.20 -4.11 -9.67
N ASP A 867 29.18 -4.42 -8.86
CA ASP A 867 28.79 -3.64 -7.66
C ASP A 867 29.30 -4.33 -6.39
N VAL A 868 30.61 -4.26 -6.16
CA VAL A 868 31.23 -4.76 -4.94
C VAL A 868 31.11 -3.66 -3.88
N GLY A 869 30.04 -3.68 -3.09
CA GLY A 869 29.84 -2.71 -2.01
C GLY A 869 30.94 -2.78 -0.93
N ARG A 870 31.02 -1.75 -0.08
CA ARG A 870 32.00 -1.71 1.03
C ARG A 870 31.90 -2.97 1.90
N GLY A 871 33.05 -3.61 2.12
CA GLY A 871 33.15 -4.86 2.89
C GLY A 871 32.50 -6.10 2.26
N ARG A 872 31.92 -6.00 1.06
CA ARG A 872 31.38 -7.17 0.35
C ARG A 872 32.49 -7.88 -0.43
N SER A 873 32.37 -9.20 -0.50
CA SER A 873 33.31 -10.01 -1.27
C SER A 873 32.85 -10.39 -2.67
N VAL A 874 31.58 -10.13 -2.99
CA VAL A 874 30.92 -10.49 -4.26
C VAL A 874 30.12 -9.29 -4.79
N PRO A 875 30.08 -9.05 -6.12
CA PRO A 875 29.18 -8.09 -6.74
C PRO A 875 27.72 -8.36 -6.39
N ARG A 876 26.95 -7.30 -6.08
CA ARG A 876 25.52 -7.41 -5.81
C ARG A 876 24.73 -7.70 -7.09
N ASP A 877 23.78 -8.62 -6.98
CA ASP A 877 22.87 -9.04 -8.04
C ASP A 877 23.65 -9.41 -9.32
N LYS A 878 24.81 -10.08 -9.17
CA LYS A 878 25.62 -10.50 -10.33
C LYS A 878 24.75 -11.30 -11.33
N PRO A 879 24.91 -11.08 -12.65
CA PRO A 879 24.14 -11.78 -13.66
C PRO A 879 24.16 -13.31 -13.54
N VAL A 880 22.97 -13.89 -13.65
CA VAL A 880 22.75 -15.33 -13.88
C VAL A 880 21.78 -15.44 -15.06
N VAL A 881 22.21 -16.16 -16.09
CA VAL A 881 21.43 -16.42 -17.31
C VAL A 881 21.22 -17.92 -17.39
N ILE A 882 20.01 -18.37 -17.72
CA ILE A 882 19.76 -19.78 -18.06
C ILE A 882 19.57 -19.84 -19.56
N LEU A 883 20.38 -20.68 -20.21
CA LEU A 883 20.25 -21.01 -21.61
C LEU A 883 19.48 -22.32 -21.76
N HIS A 884 18.69 -22.42 -22.83
CA HIS A 884 18.11 -23.65 -23.32
C HIS A 884 18.90 -24.11 -24.53
N HIS A 885 19.35 -25.35 -24.53
CA HIS A 885 20.02 -25.93 -25.68
C HIS A 885 18.99 -26.30 -26.76
N THR A 886 19.14 -25.74 -27.96
CA THR A 886 18.22 -25.94 -29.10
C THR A 886 18.98 -26.32 -30.37
N ASP A 887 18.26 -26.66 -31.45
CA ASP A 887 18.79 -26.81 -32.81
C ASP A 887 19.52 -25.56 -33.33
N ARG A 888 19.18 -24.37 -32.84
CA ARG A 888 19.83 -23.11 -33.20
C ARG A 888 21.01 -22.75 -32.29
N GLY A 889 21.38 -23.65 -31.38
CA GLY A 889 22.36 -23.42 -30.32
C GLY A 889 21.72 -23.05 -28.99
N SER A 890 22.53 -22.59 -28.04
CA SER A 890 22.05 -22.24 -26.70
C SER A 890 21.38 -20.85 -26.69
N GLU A 891 20.07 -20.80 -26.47
CA GLU A 891 19.26 -19.57 -26.44
C GLU A 891 18.94 -19.13 -25.00
N PRO A 892 19.00 -17.83 -24.67
CA PRO A 892 18.69 -17.35 -23.32
C PRO A 892 17.18 -17.39 -23.05
N VAL A 893 16.77 -18.21 -22.08
CA VAL A 893 15.35 -18.34 -21.64
C VAL A 893 15.05 -17.62 -20.33
N LEU A 894 16.09 -17.32 -19.54
CA LEU A 894 16.02 -16.49 -18.34
C LEU A 894 17.29 -15.68 -18.22
N TYR A 895 17.18 -14.42 -17.81
CA TYR A 895 18.32 -13.62 -17.38
C TYR A 895 17.92 -12.74 -16.20
N CYS A 896 18.67 -12.81 -15.11
CA CYS A 896 18.43 -12.09 -13.87
C CYS A 896 19.71 -11.40 -13.39
N GLY A 897 19.58 -10.21 -12.81
CA GLY A 897 20.72 -9.48 -12.22
C GLY A 897 21.08 -8.17 -12.92
N ALA A 898 22.22 -7.60 -12.55
CA ALA A 898 22.70 -6.29 -12.98
C ALA A 898 23.67 -6.42 -14.17
N PHE A 899 23.16 -6.22 -15.38
CA PHE A 899 23.97 -6.25 -16.60
C PHE A 899 24.64 -4.91 -16.90
N THR A 900 24.03 -3.80 -16.45
CA THR A 900 24.58 -2.45 -16.63
C THR A 900 24.60 -1.67 -15.32
N GLN A 901 25.45 -0.65 -15.22
CA GLN A 901 25.46 0.31 -14.10
C GLN A 901 24.13 1.06 -13.92
N ASN A 902 23.41 1.34 -15.02
CA ASN A 902 22.12 2.02 -14.96
C ASN A 902 21.08 1.13 -14.23
N PRO A 903 20.35 1.65 -13.22
CA PRO A 903 19.27 0.91 -12.56
C PRO A 903 18.25 0.29 -13.54
N ALA A 904 18.02 0.92 -14.70
CA ALA A 904 17.14 0.40 -15.75
C ALA A 904 17.66 -0.88 -16.43
N GLY A 905 18.97 -1.14 -16.38
CA GLY A 905 19.58 -2.38 -16.88
C GLY A 905 19.72 -3.47 -15.83
N ARG A 906 19.12 -3.30 -14.64
CA ARG A 906 18.91 -4.40 -13.68
C ARG A 906 17.65 -5.16 -14.03
N ILE A 907 17.79 -6.46 -14.27
CA ILE A 907 16.68 -7.34 -14.56
C ILE A 907 16.18 -7.96 -13.26
N ALA A 908 15.03 -7.46 -12.80
CA ALA A 908 14.40 -7.86 -11.55
C ALA A 908 13.21 -8.81 -11.75
N HIS A 909 12.81 -9.09 -12.98
CA HIS A 909 11.72 -9.99 -13.32
C HIS A 909 12.03 -10.82 -14.57
N TRP A 910 11.49 -12.03 -14.64
CA TRP A 910 11.67 -13.00 -15.72
C TRP A 910 10.34 -13.71 -16.06
N GLY A 911 10.34 -14.49 -17.14
CA GLY A 911 9.19 -15.24 -17.64
C GLY A 911 8.23 -14.40 -18.50
N PRO A 912 7.13 -15.01 -18.98
CA PRO A 912 6.15 -14.34 -19.83
C PRO A 912 5.64 -13.05 -19.18
N HIS A 913 5.74 -11.93 -19.90
CA HIS A 913 5.39 -10.58 -19.41
C HIS A 913 6.06 -10.16 -18.08
N GLY A 914 7.20 -10.74 -17.71
CA GLY A 914 7.89 -10.44 -16.45
C GLY A 914 7.11 -10.90 -15.21
N LYS A 915 6.35 -11.99 -15.33
CA LYS A 915 5.47 -12.52 -14.27
C LYS A 915 6.20 -12.89 -12.97
N PHE A 916 7.46 -13.34 -13.04
CA PHE A 916 8.20 -13.84 -11.89
C PHE A 916 9.27 -12.84 -11.47
N SER A 917 9.43 -12.60 -10.17
CA SER A 917 10.52 -11.77 -9.66
C SER A 917 11.81 -12.58 -9.61
N CYS A 918 12.90 -11.99 -10.10
CA CYS A 918 14.24 -12.55 -9.92
C CYS A 918 14.57 -12.64 -8.42
N PRO A 919 15.13 -13.76 -7.95
CA PRO A 919 15.79 -13.81 -6.64
C PRO A 919 16.82 -12.68 -6.54
N ARG A 920 17.00 -12.12 -5.34
CA ARG A 920 17.98 -11.06 -5.06
C ARG A 920 18.96 -11.52 -4.01
N ASP A 921 20.15 -10.93 -4.03
CA ASP A 921 21.11 -11.13 -2.94
C ASP A 921 20.58 -10.50 -1.65
N SER A 922 20.73 -11.23 -0.55
CA SER A 922 20.45 -10.73 0.81
C SER A 922 21.45 -9.65 1.26
#